data_AF-A0A0Q6RL04-F1
#
_entry.id   AF-A0A0Q6RL04-F1
#
_cell.length_a   1.000
_cell.length_b   1.000
_cell.length_c   1.000
_cell.angle_alpha   90.00
_cell.angle_beta   90.00
_cell.angle_gamma   90.00
#
_symmetry.space_group_name_H-M   'P 1'
#
loop_
_entity.id
_entity.type
_entity.pdbx_description
1 polymer ?
#
loop_
_entity_poly.entity_id
_entity_poly.type
_entity_poly.pdbx_seq_one_letter_code
_entity_poly.pdbx_strand_id
1 'polypeptide(L)'
;MHKARSILIWAVVSLCVIVLITLPVSLQTQLIASITVVAFMAVIKGLKGEGIWRLIALAFGTSIVLRYVYWRTTSTLPPFNQPENFIPGLLLYLAEMYSVAMLALSLFIVATPLPPRASRASKLDRFPHVDVFVPSYNEDSHLLANTLSAAKAMDYPADRLHVWLLDDGGTLQKRNSNKLLEAQVAVARHNELKQLCEDIGVRYLTRDRNEHAKAGNLNNGMKHSSGELIAVFDADHAPARDFLLETVGYFDDDPKLFLVQTPHFFINPDPLERNLRTFDKMPSENEMFYGIIQRGLDKWNAAFFCGSAAVLSRKALESQNGFSGISITEDCETALALHGAGWNSIYVDKPLIAGLQPATFASFIGQRSRWAQGMMQILRFRFPLLKRGLTIPQRLCYMSSTLFWLFPFPRTVFLFAPLFYLFFDLEIFTASGGEFLAYTLAYMLVNLMMQNYLYGSFRWPWISELYEYVQTVHLLPAVISVMLNPRKPTFKVTAKDESIAVSRLSEISRPFFVIFAVQIVALAVTIFRIYTEPYKADVTLVVGGWNVINLIMAGCALGVVSERGERASSRRVRVNRRCEFGINGKWHLASIEDVSVHGARLHVFEKQLDAALVGGEGEIRFQPYSGAETETLPLIVRNIQASDGLLAVGCQYVPKSALDHRLIADLMFANSAQWTQFQEGRRRNPGLIRGTIWFVGLSLYQTSRGLVYFFRSMRPEREEQRQAAKANG
;
A
#
# COMPACT_ATOMS: atom_id res chain seq x y z
N MET A 1 -0.23 13.66 -41.07
CA MET A 1 0.64 12.77 -41.89
C MET A 1 1.72 12.06 -41.06
N HIS A 2 2.49 12.73 -40.19
CA HIS A 2 3.51 12.07 -39.35
C HIS A 2 3.00 10.97 -38.41
N LYS A 3 1.91 11.20 -37.65
CA LYS A 3 1.33 10.17 -36.76
C LYS A 3 0.90 8.90 -37.51
N ALA A 4 0.21 9.06 -38.64
CA ALA A 4 -0.24 7.93 -39.45
C ALA A 4 0.94 7.11 -40.00
N ARG A 5 2.00 7.79 -40.47
CA ARG A 5 3.25 7.12 -40.90
C ARG A 5 3.92 6.38 -39.75
N SER A 6 4.03 6.98 -38.56
CA SER A 6 4.61 6.32 -37.39
C SER A 6 3.80 5.09 -36.95
N ILE A 7 2.48 5.18 -36.96
CA ILE A 7 1.59 4.04 -36.64
C ILE A 7 1.76 2.92 -37.68
N LEU A 8 1.83 3.26 -38.97
CA LEU A 8 2.03 2.28 -40.03
C LEU A 8 3.39 1.58 -39.90
N ILE A 9 4.48 2.35 -39.69
CA ILE A 9 5.81 1.78 -39.48
C ILE A 9 5.82 0.87 -38.26
N TRP A 10 5.23 1.32 -37.14
CA TRP A 10 5.12 0.50 -35.94
C TRP A 10 4.36 -0.80 -36.21
N ALA A 11 3.23 -0.74 -36.91
CA ALA A 11 2.44 -1.92 -37.26
C ALA A 11 3.21 -2.91 -38.14
N VAL A 12 3.94 -2.43 -39.16
CA VAL A 12 4.76 -3.27 -40.03
C VAL A 12 5.91 -3.92 -39.24
N VAL A 13 6.61 -3.15 -38.41
CA VAL A 13 7.70 -3.68 -37.57
C VAL A 13 7.17 -4.71 -36.57
N SER A 14 6.03 -4.42 -35.92
CA SER A 14 5.37 -5.37 -35.02
C SER A 14 4.97 -6.65 -35.73
N LEU A 15 4.46 -6.57 -36.97
CA LEU A 15 4.15 -7.76 -37.77
C LEU A 15 5.40 -8.58 -38.07
N CYS A 16 6.50 -7.95 -38.48
CA CYS A 16 7.78 -8.64 -38.69
C CYS A 16 8.28 -9.33 -37.42
N VAL A 17 8.18 -8.67 -36.26
CA VAL A 17 8.55 -9.24 -34.97
C VAL A 17 7.67 -10.43 -34.61
N ILE A 18 6.35 -10.36 -34.84
CA ILE A 18 5.43 -11.48 -34.62
C ILE A 18 5.81 -12.67 -35.51
N VAL A 19 6.10 -12.44 -36.80
CA VAL A 19 6.56 -13.50 -37.71
C VAL A 19 7.81 -14.18 -37.14
N LEU A 20 8.83 -13.41 -36.74
CA LEU A 20 10.06 -13.94 -36.16
C LEU A 20 9.82 -14.76 -34.88
N ILE A 21 8.91 -14.30 -34.02
CA ILE A 21 8.55 -14.98 -32.78
C ILE A 21 7.91 -16.35 -33.05
N THR A 22 7.09 -16.45 -34.10
CA THR A 22 6.38 -17.68 -34.47
C THR A 22 7.24 -18.70 -35.24
N LEU A 23 8.47 -18.32 -35.64
CA LEU A 23 9.35 -19.23 -36.37
C LEU A 23 9.75 -20.42 -35.49
N PRO A 24 9.58 -21.67 -35.98
CA PRO A 24 10.09 -22.84 -35.30
C PRO A 24 11.62 -22.80 -35.31
N VAL A 25 12.24 -22.96 -34.14
CA VAL A 25 13.70 -23.01 -34.01
C VAL A 25 14.11 -24.21 -33.16
N SER A 26 15.35 -24.64 -33.35
CA SER A 26 15.94 -25.65 -32.46
C SER A 26 16.04 -25.13 -31.02
N LEU A 27 16.00 -26.06 -30.07
CA LEU A 27 16.15 -25.76 -28.64
C LEU A 27 17.44 -24.97 -28.35
N GLN A 28 18.54 -25.35 -29.01
CA GLN A 28 19.83 -24.67 -28.88
C GLN A 28 19.77 -23.22 -29.38
N THR A 29 19.12 -22.98 -30.52
CA THR A 29 18.94 -21.61 -31.05
C THR A 29 18.09 -20.76 -30.12
N GLN A 30 17.01 -21.32 -29.57
CA GLN A 30 16.20 -20.64 -28.57
C GLN A 30 17.02 -20.26 -27.33
N LEU A 31 17.80 -21.20 -26.79
CA LEU A 31 18.62 -20.95 -25.60
C LEU A 31 19.64 -19.84 -25.84
N ILE A 32 20.35 -19.87 -26.97
CA ILE A 32 21.32 -18.83 -27.35
C ILE A 32 20.62 -17.46 -27.48
N ALA A 33 19.46 -17.40 -28.15
CA ALA A 33 18.69 -16.17 -28.30
C ALA A 33 18.26 -15.60 -26.94
N SER A 34 17.71 -16.45 -26.07
CA SER A 34 17.32 -16.08 -24.70
C SER A 34 18.49 -15.55 -23.88
N ILE A 35 19.64 -16.24 -23.86
CA ILE A 35 20.84 -15.81 -23.13
C ILE A 35 21.36 -14.48 -23.68
N THR A 36 21.36 -14.32 -25.01
CA THR A 36 21.81 -13.08 -25.66
C THR A 36 20.93 -11.91 -25.27
N VAL A 37 19.61 -12.07 -25.28
CA VAL A 37 18.67 -11.03 -24.86
C VAL A 37 18.83 -10.68 -23.38
N VAL A 38 18.94 -11.68 -22.50
CA VAL A 38 19.17 -11.47 -21.07
C VAL A 38 20.49 -10.74 -20.81
N ALA A 39 21.57 -11.15 -21.47
CA ALA A 39 22.88 -10.50 -21.36
C ALA A 39 22.82 -9.04 -21.86
N PHE A 40 22.19 -8.80 -23.00
CA PHE A 40 22.01 -7.46 -23.55
C PHE A 40 21.21 -6.55 -22.61
N MET A 41 20.09 -7.05 -22.08
CA MET A 41 19.30 -6.35 -21.07
C MET A 41 20.11 -6.09 -19.79
N ALA A 42 21.01 -7.00 -19.40
CA ALA A 42 21.84 -6.83 -18.20
C ALA A 42 22.92 -5.76 -18.43
N VAL A 43 23.53 -5.73 -19.61
CA VAL A 43 24.52 -4.72 -20.01
C VAL A 43 23.89 -3.32 -20.02
N ILE A 44 22.74 -3.13 -20.69
CA ILE A 44 22.03 -1.84 -20.69
C ILE A 44 21.76 -1.36 -19.26
N LYS A 45 21.38 -2.29 -18.38
CA LYS A 45 21.09 -1.98 -16.97
C LYS A 45 22.33 -1.56 -16.20
N GLY A 46 23.42 -2.32 -16.37
CA GLY A 46 24.71 -2.05 -15.74
C GLY A 46 25.27 -0.69 -16.16
N LEU A 47 25.08 -0.31 -17.42
CA LEU A 47 25.42 1.00 -17.97
C LEU A 47 24.42 2.11 -17.61
N LYS A 48 23.38 1.81 -16.83
CA LYS A 48 22.29 2.74 -16.46
C LYS A 48 21.66 3.41 -17.69
N GLY A 49 21.42 2.65 -18.75
CA GLY A 49 20.77 3.16 -19.96
C GLY A 49 19.31 3.54 -19.69
N GLU A 50 19.03 4.84 -19.72
CA GLU A 50 17.68 5.40 -19.54
C GLU A 50 17.02 5.78 -20.88
N GLY A 51 15.78 6.29 -20.82
CA GLY A 51 15.04 6.74 -22.00
C GLY A 51 14.88 5.66 -23.08
N ILE A 52 15.47 5.90 -24.26
CA ILE A 52 15.37 5.00 -25.41
C ILE A 52 16.02 3.64 -25.11
N TRP A 53 17.15 3.59 -24.41
CA TRP A 53 17.82 2.33 -24.08
C TRP A 53 16.98 1.43 -23.18
N ARG A 54 16.28 2.04 -22.21
CA ARG A 54 15.28 1.34 -21.39
C ARG A 54 14.16 0.76 -22.25
N LEU A 55 13.64 1.52 -23.21
CA LEU A 55 12.58 1.05 -24.11
C LEU A 55 13.04 -0.10 -25.01
N ILE A 56 14.28 -0.02 -25.53
CA ILE A 56 14.90 -1.09 -26.30
C ILE A 56 15.00 -2.37 -25.45
N ALA A 57 15.51 -2.28 -24.22
CA ALA A 57 15.60 -3.43 -23.32
C ALA A 57 14.22 -4.06 -23.03
N LEU A 58 13.19 -3.24 -22.79
CA LEU A 58 11.83 -3.71 -22.57
C LEU A 58 11.22 -4.36 -23.83
N ALA A 59 11.52 -3.84 -25.03
CA ALA A 59 11.05 -4.42 -26.30
C ALA A 59 11.66 -5.80 -26.55
N PHE A 60 12.98 -5.95 -26.36
CA PHE A 60 13.64 -7.26 -26.44
C PHE A 60 13.09 -8.24 -25.40
N GLY A 61 12.89 -7.78 -24.15
CA GLY A 61 12.25 -8.61 -23.12
C GLY A 61 10.85 -9.06 -23.52
N THR A 62 10.04 -8.15 -24.07
CA THR A 62 8.69 -8.45 -24.57
C THR A 62 8.72 -9.50 -25.67
N SER A 63 9.74 -9.51 -26.55
CA SER A 63 9.86 -10.53 -27.59
C SER A 63 10.05 -11.94 -27.04
N ILE A 64 10.84 -12.10 -25.97
CA ILE A 64 11.01 -13.39 -25.28
C ILE A 64 9.71 -13.82 -24.59
N VAL A 65 8.99 -12.89 -23.96
CA VAL A 65 7.69 -13.16 -23.35
C VAL A 65 6.69 -13.65 -24.39
N LEU A 66 6.57 -12.95 -25.53
CA LEU A 66 5.64 -13.33 -26.60
C LEU A 66 6.02 -14.68 -27.23
N ARG A 67 7.32 -15.00 -27.32
CA ARG A 67 7.77 -16.31 -27.78
C ARG A 67 7.42 -17.43 -26.82
N TYR A 68 7.58 -17.19 -25.52
CA TYR A 68 7.11 -18.10 -24.50
C TYR A 68 5.58 -18.29 -24.58
N VAL A 69 4.80 -17.23 -24.76
CA VAL A 69 3.33 -17.32 -24.94
C VAL A 69 2.96 -18.17 -26.14
N TYR A 70 3.63 -17.97 -27.27
CA TYR A 70 3.41 -18.77 -28.48
C TYR A 70 3.69 -20.25 -28.21
N TRP A 71 4.88 -20.58 -27.72
CA TRP A 71 5.28 -21.95 -27.38
C TRP A 71 4.34 -22.59 -26.33
N ARG A 72 4.00 -21.85 -25.27
CA ARG A 72 3.07 -22.31 -24.24
C ARG A 72 1.70 -22.64 -24.82
N THR A 73 1.21 -21.82 -25.76
CA THR A 73 -0.11 -22.01 -26.39
C THR A 73 -0.11 -23.17 -27.40
N THR A 74 0.95 -23.36 -28.17
CA THR A 74 0.95 -24.31 -29.30
C THR A 74 1.49 -25.70 -28.97
N SER A 75 2.35 -25.82 -27.95
CA SER A 75 3.21 -27.00 -27.81
C SER A 75 3.18 -27.68 -26.45
N THR A 76 2.53 -27.09 -25.44
CA THR A 76 2.67 -27.55 -24.04
C THR A 76 1.35 -27.83 -23.31
N LEU A 77 0.22 -27.62 -23.99
CA LEU A 77 -1.09 -27.95 -23.43
C LEU A 77 -1.34 -29.46 -23.58
N PRO A 78 -1.81 -30.14 -22.52
CA PRO A 78 -2.17 -31.55 -22.62
C PRO A 78 -3.27 -31.77 -23.68
N PRO A 79 -3.39 -32.97 -24.23
CA PRO A 79 -4.46 -33.29 -25.18
C PRO A 79 -5.86 -33.21 -24.55
N PHE A 80 -6.86 -32.72 -25.31
CA PHE A 80 -8.25 -32.59 -24.85
C PHE A 80 -8.92 -33.91 -24.46
N ASN A 81 -8.39 -35.05 -24.93
CA ASN A 81 -8.91 -36.38 -24.60
C ASN A 81 -8.43 -36.90 -23.23
N GLN A 82 -7.59 -36.15 -22.50
CA GLN A 82 -7.14 -36.43 -21.13
C GLN A 82 -7.61 -35.32 -20.17
N PRO A 83 -8.90 -35.28 -19.81
CA PRO A 83 -9.46 -34.18 -19.01
C PRO A 83 -8.77 -33.98 -17.65
N GLU A 84 -8.25 -35.04 -17.04
CA GLU A 84 -7.50 -35.04 -15.78
C GLU A 84 -6.22 -34.20 -15.84
N ASN A 85 -5.53 -34.20 -16.99
CA ASN A 85 -4.33 -33.39 -17.24
C ASN A 85 -4.72 -32.04 -17.85
N PHE A 86 -5.67 -32.05 -18.79
CA PHE A 86 -6.07 -30.89 -19.57
C PHE A 86 -6.70 -29.80 -18.70
N ILE A 87 -7.61 -30.12 -17.79
CA ILE A 87 -8.31 -29.10 -16.99
C ILE A 87 -7.33 -28.33 -16.09
N PRO A 88 -6.51 -28.98 -15.23
CA PRO A 88 -5.50 -28.27 -14.45
C PRO A 88 -4.44 -27.59 -15.32
N GLY A 89 -4.05 -28.20 -16.45
CA GLY A 89 -3.13 -27.60 -17.41
C GLY A 89 -3.67 -26.31 -18.05
N LEU A 90 -4.96 -26.27 -18.38
CA LEU A 90 -5.67 -25.10 -18.87
C LEU A 90 -5.78 -24.02 -17.79
N LEU A 91 -6.05 -24.40 -16.53
CA LEU A 91 -6.06 -23.44 -15.42
C LEU A 91 -4.69 -22.79 -15.23
N LEU A 92 -3.60 -23.57 -15.28
CA LEU A 92 -2.23 -23.05 -15.26
C LEU A 92 -1.97 -22.10 -16.43
N TYR A 93 -2.36 -22.49 -17.64
CA TYR A 93 -2.26 -21.65 -18.83
C TYR A 93 -2.99 -20.31 -18.65
N LEU A 94 -4.24 -20.31 -18.19
CA LEU A 94 -5.01 -19.09 -17.99
C LEU A 94 -4.40 -18.19 -16.89
N ALA A 95 -3.84 -18.77 -15.83
CA ALA A 95 -3.11 -18.04 -14.80
C ALA A 95 -1.85 -17.36 -15.36
N GLU A 96 -1.10 -18.05 -16.23
CA GLU A 96 0.07 -17.49 -16.93
C GLU A 96 -0.35 -16.39 -17.91
N MET A 97 -1.40 -16.61 -18.71
CA MET A 97 -1.91 -15.62 -19.66
C MET A 97 -2.44 -14.37 -18.98
N TYR A 98 -3.11 -14.52 -17.83
CA TYR A 98 -3.48 -13.39 -16.97
C TYR A 98 -2.24 -12.61 -16.53
N SER A 99 -1.19 -13.30 -16.09
CA SER A 99 0.06 -12.65 -15.64
C SER A 99 0.75 -11.90 -16.78
N VAL A 100 0.76 -12.47 -17.99
CA VAL A 100 1.26 -11.82 -19.20
C VAL A 100 0.41 -10.61 -19.57
N ALA A 101 -0.92 -10.71 -19.50
CA ALA A 101 -1.81 -9.58 -19.74
C ALA A 101 -1.58 -8.44 -18.74
N MET A 102 -1.38 -8.76 -17.46
CA MET A 102 -1.04 -7.77 -16.44
C MET A 102 0.34 -7.14 -16.68
N LEU A 103 1.33 -7.92 -17.14
CA LEU A 103 2.63 -7.37 -17.57
C LEU A 103 2.47 -6.40 -18.75
N ALA A 104 1.64 -6.74 -19.74
CA ALA A 104 1.38 -5.87 -20.89
C ALA A 104 0.70 -4.55 -20.46
N LEU A 105 -0.30 -4.61 -19.57
CA LEU A 105 -0.94 -3.42 -19.00
C LEU A 105 0.03 -2.58 -18.17
N SER A 106 0.86 -3.23 -17.36
CA SER A 106 1.94 -2.57 -16.61
C SER A 106 2.90 -1.83 -17.55
N LEU A 107 3.40 -2.49 -18.60
CA LEU A 107 4.28 -1.85 -19.59
C LEU A 107 3.63 -0.64 -20.25
N PHE A 108 2.36 -0.77 -20.65
CA PHE A 108 1.60 0.34 -21.25
C PHE A 108 1.55 1.58 -20.33
N ILE A 109 1.35 1.36 -19.02
CA ILE A 109 1.23 2.41 -18.02
C ILE A 109 2.61 2.99 -17.67
N VAL A 110 3.56 2.14 -17.27
CA VAL A 110 4.81 2.57 -16.60
C VAL A 110 6.09 2.45 -17.44
N ALA A 111 6.04 2.08 -18.72
CA ALA A 111 7.26 2.07 -19.55
C ALA A 111 7.92 3.46 -19.62
N THR A 112 7.11 4.52 -19.71
CA THR A 112 7.52 5.93 -19.65
C THR A 112 6.57 6.72 -18.74
N PRO A 113 6.71 6.66 -17.41
CA PRO A 113 5.86 7.43 -16.51
C PRO A 113 6.22 8.92 -16.60
N LEU A 114 5.27 9.82 -16.32
CA LEU A 114 5.57 11.26 -16.27
C LEU A 114 6.63 11.57 -15.21
N PRO A 115 7.51 12.57 -15.38
CA PRO A 115 8.35 13.06 -14.29
C PRO A 115 7.49 13.67 -13.15
N PRO A 116 8.04 13.84 -11.94
CA PRO A 116 7.37 14.62 -10.90
C PRO A 116 6.99 16.02 -11.42
N ARG A 117 5.79 16.49 -11.09
CA ARG A 117 5.32 17.82 -11.51
C ARG A 117 6.06 18.92 -10.75
N ALA A 118 6.28 20.05 -11.42
CA ALA A 118 6.85 21.23 -10.78
C ALA A 118 5.85 21.83 -9.78
N SER A 119 6.32 22.23 -8.60
CA SER A 119 5.50 22.89 -7.58
C SER A 119 4.83 24.15 -8.13
N ARG A 120 3.59 24.38 -7.68
CA ARG A 120 2.82 25.61 -7.93
C ARG A 120 2.75 26.54 -6.71
N ALA A 121 3.34 26.13 -5.57
CA ALA A 121 3.21 26.84 -4.31
C ALA A 121 3.64 28.32 -4.37
N SER A 122 4.70 28.63 -5.13
CA SER A 122 5.23 30.01 -5.28
C SER A 122 4.53 30.86 -6.35
N LYS A 123 3.55 30.30 -7.07
CA LYS A 123 2.87 30.95 -8.21
C LYS A 123 1.35 31.05 -8.03
N LEU A 124 0.88 31.02 -6.78
CA LEU A 124 -0.54 31.13 -6.47
C LEU A 124 -1.00 32.58 -6.60
N ASP A 125 -1.64 32.88 -7.73
CA ASP A 125 -2.23 34.19 -7.99
C ASP A 125 -3.65 34.32 -7.40
N ARG A 126 -4.33 33.19 -7.16
CA ARG A 126 -5.69 33.10 -6.62
C ARG A 126 -5.79 32.03 -5.54
N PHE A 127 -6.52 32.36 -4.47
CA PHE A 127 -6.86 31.41 -3.40
C PHE A 127 -8.37 31.07 -3.47
N PRO A 128 -8.77 30.01 -4.20
CA PRO A 128 -10.16 29.55 -4.23
C PRO A 128 -10.67 29.18 -2.83
N HIS A 129 -11.98 29.24 -2.60
CA HIS A 129 -12.56 28.74 -1.34
C HIS A 129 -12.42 27.22 -1.29
N VAL A 130 -11.89 26.70 -0.18
CA VAL A 130 -11.66 25.27 0.03
C VAL A 130 -12.44 24.79 1.24
N ASP A 131 -13.31 23.80 1.04
CA ASP A 131 -13.85 22.98 2.12
C ASP A 131 -12.95 21.75 2.32
N VAL A 132 -12.49 21.53 3.55
CA VAL A 132 -11.74 20.34 3.93
C VAL A 132 -12.68 19.40 4.65
N PHE A 133 -12.89 18.21 4.10
CA PHE A 133 -13.74 17.17 4.66
C PHE A 133 -12.90 16.08 5.31
N VAL A 134 -13.15 15.86 6.61
CA VAL A 134 -12.59 14.76 7.40
C VAL A 134 -13.74 13.81 7.79
N PRO A 135 -14.07 12.79 6.98
CA PRO A 135 -15.06 11.79 7.37
C PRO A 135 -14.55 10.86 8.47
N SER A 136 -15.41 10.56 9.43
CA SER A 136 -15.13 9.67 10.56
C SER A 136 -16.35 8.79 10.89
N TYR A 137 -16.10 7.61 11.47
CA TYR A 137 -17.13 6.67 11.92
C TYR A 137 -16.90 6.16 13.34
N ASN A 138 -15.70 5.69 13.66
CA ASN A 138 -15.37 5.08 14.97
C ASN A 138 -13.99 5.50 15.50
N GLU A 139 -13.26 6.34 14.79
CA GLU A 139 -11.94 6.80 15.19
C GLU A 139 -12.02 7.64 16.47
N ASP A 140 -11.02 7.52 17.34
CA ASP A 140 -10.98 8.18 18.64
C ASP A 140 -10.80 9.70 18.53
N SER A 141 -11.20 10.41 19.59
CA SER A 141 -11.16 11.88 19.63
C SER A 141 -9.74 12.44 19.60
N HIS A 142 -8.73 11.74 20.14
CA HIS A 142 -7.33 12.21 20.10
C HIS A 142 -6.74 12.12 18.69
N LEU A 143 -6.98 11.02 17.98
CA LEU A 143 -6.59 10.88 16.57
C LEU A 143 -7.27 11.95 15.71
N LEU A 144 -8.57 12.18 15.91
CA LEU A 144 -9.30 13.25 15.22
C LEU A 144 -8.76 14.64 15.57
N ALA A 145 -8.42 14.90 16.84
CA ALA A 145 -7.86 16.17 17.27
C ALA A 145 -6.57 16.51 16.51
N ASN A 146 -5.70 15.51 16.30
CA ASN A 146 -4.46 15.68 15.56
C ASN A 146 -4.70 16.02 14.09
N THR A 147 -5.56 15.26 13.40
CA THR A 147 -5.87 15.47 11.97
C THR A 147 -6.61 16.78 11.73
N LEU A 148 -7.59 17.12 12.58
CA LEU A 148 -8.33 18.38 12.48
C LEU A 148 -7.44 19.59 12.77
N SER A 149 -6.54 19.48 13.75
CA SER A 149 -5.57 20.53 14.05
C SER A 149 -4.59 20.74 12.89
N ALA A 150 -4.07 19.66 12.30
CA ALA A 150 -3.21 19.73 11.12
C ALA A 150 -3.93 20.35 9.91
N ALA A 151 -5.18 19.94 9.65
CA ALA A 151 -6.00 20.51 8.58
C ALA A 151 -6.30 21.99 8.78
N LYS A 152 -6.57 22.42 10.02
CA LYS A 152 -6.80 23.83 10.36
C LYS A 152 -5.53 24.67 10.25
N ALA A 153 -4.36 24.05 10.39
CA ALA A 153 -3.06 24.71 10.39
C ALA A 153 -2.41 24.83 9.00
N MET A 154 -3.06 24.39 7.92
CA MET A 154 -2.53 24.53 6.56
C MET A 154 -2.28 25.99 6.19
N ASP A 155 -1.21 26.24 5.42
CA ASP A 155 -0.78 27.57 5.01
C ASP A 155 -1.71 28.11 3.90
N TYR A 156 -2.86 28.63 4.33
CA TYR A 156 -3.92 29.14 3.45
C TYR A 156 -4.68 30.30 4.13
N PRO A 157 -5.24 31.27 3.38
CA PRO A 157 -6.01 32.36 3.98
C PRO A 157 -7.20 31.83 4.81
N ALA A 158 -7.32 32.30 6.06
CA ALA A 158 -8.27 31.76 7.03
C ALA A 158 -9.75 31.98 6.64
N ASP A 159 -10.04 33.05 5.88
CA ASP A 159 -11.35 33.35 5.30
C ASP A 159 -11.69 32.46 4.09
N ARG A 160 -10.69 31.78 3.52
CA ARG A 160 -10.82 30.92 2.34
C ARG A 160 -10.80 29.42 2.68
N LEU A 161 -10.53 29.06 3.94
CA LEU A 161 -10.39 27.67 4.40
C LEU A 161 -11.46 27.31 5.43
N HIS A 162 -12.26 26.28 5.15
CA HIS A 162 -13.26 25.76 6.08
C HIS A 162 -13.07 24.27 6.31
N VAL A 163 -12.76 23.87 7.55
CA VAL A 163 -12.56 22.47 7.92
C VAL A 163 -13.84 21.91 8.54
N TRP A 164 -14.23 20.72 8.09
CA TRP A 164 -15.44 20.01 8.50
C TRP A 164 -15.10 18.60 8.98
N LEU A 165 -15.50 18.28 10.22
CA LEU A 165 -15.59 16.91 10.69
C LEU A 165 -16.95 16.35 10.30
N LEU A 166 -16.97 15.28 9.49
CA LEU A 166 -18.18 14.61 9.05
C LEU A 166 -18.36 13.30 9.82
N ASP A 167 -19.23 13.25 10.83
CA ASP A 167 -19.32 12.14 11.79
C ASP A 167 -20.52 11.20 11.51
N ASP A 168 -20.22 9.98 11.04
CA ASP A 168 -21.16 8.86 10.89
C ASP A 168 -21.28 7.98 12.16
N GLY A 169 -20.48 8.28 13.19
CA GLY A 169 -20.53 7.66 14.51
C GLY A 169 -21.66 8.19 15.38
N GLY A 170 -21.91 9.49 15.32
CA GLY A 170 -22.90 10.22 16.13
C GLY A 170 -24.26 10.51 15.46
N THR A 171 -24.63 9.77 14.40
CA THR A 171 -25.88 10.04 13.65
C THR A 171 -27.14 9.89 14.49
N LEU A 172 -28.23 10.54 14.06
CA LEU A 172 -29.52 10.46 14.76
C LEU A 172 -30.02 9.00 14.85
N GLN A 173 -29.85 8.22 13.76
CA GLN A 173 -30.16 6.79 13.72
C GLN A 173 -29.43 6.00 14.83
N LYS A 174 -28.15 6.26 15.08
CA LYS A 174 -27.38 5.55 16.11
C LYS A 174 -27.75 6.02 17.52
N ARG A 175 -27.91 7.33 17.71
CA ARG A 175 -28.33 7.92 18.99
C ARG A 175 -29.72 7.45 19.41
N ASN A 176 -30.60 7.15 18.44
CA ASN A 176 -31.94 6.60 18.66
C ASN A 176 -31.99 5.06 18.49
N SER A 177 -30.86 4.36 18.55
CA SER A 177 -30.84 2.88 18.45
C SER A 177 -31.62 2.25 19.60
N ASN A 178 -32.40 1.21 19.30
CA ASN A 178 -33.12 0.42 20.33
C ASN A 178 -32.17 -0.30 21.29
N LYS A 179 -30.89 -0.42 20.93
CA LYS A 179 -29.85 -0.99 21.79
C LYS A 179 -29.25 0.14 22.64
N LEU A 180 -29.59 0.13 23.93
CA LEU A 180 -29.20 1.17 24.88
C LEU A 180 -27.70 1.52 24.85
N LEU A 181 -26.83 0.50 24.79
CA LEU A 181 -25.37 0.72 24.76
C LEU A 181 -24.92 1.44 23.48
N GLU A 182 -25.42 1.05 22.30
CA GLU A 182 -25.07 1.70 21.04
C GLU A 182 -25.55 3.16 21.02
N ALA A 183 -26.76 3.42 21.54
CA ALA A 183 -27.32 4.75 21.67
C ALA A 183 -26.48 5.65 22.60
N GLN A 184 -26.15 5.16 23.80
CA GLN A 184 -25.34 5.92 24.76
C GLN A 184 -23.94 6.25 24.22
N VAL A 185 -23.28 5.28 23.58
CA VAL A 185 -21.96 5.50 22.95
C VAL A 185 -22.05 6.55 21.85
N ALA A 186 -23.10 6.50 21.01
CA ALA A 186 -23.28 7.48 19.94
C ALA A 186 -23.59 8.89 20.47
N VAL A 187 -24.37 9.02 21.56
CA VAL A 187 -24.65 10.32 22.21
C VAL A 187 -23.37 10.88 22.84
N ALA A 188 -22.60 10.07 23.56
CA ALA A 188 -21.34 10.47 24.15
C ALA A 188 -20.36 10.97 23.08
N ARG A 189 -20.16 10.19 22.01
CA ARG A 189 -19.32 10.58 20.86
C ARG A 189 -19.78 11.90 20.23
N HIS A 190 -21.08 12.06 20.00
CA HIS A 190 -21.61 13.29 19.38
C HIS A 190 -21.27 14.52 20.21
N ASN A 191 -21.47 14.46 21.53
CA ASN A 191 -21.18 15.58 22.42
C ASN A 191 -19.67 15.85 22.52
N GLU A 192 -18.86 14.80 22.67
CA GLU A 192 -17.40 14.87 22.74
C GLU A 192 -16.81 15.49 21.47
N LEU A 193 -17.17 14.98 20.29
CA LEU A 193 -16.61 15.47 19.03
C LEU A 193 -17.14 16.85 18.64
N LYS A 194 -18.37 17.20 19.04
CA LYS A 194 -18.88 18.56 18.86
C LYS A 194 -18.06 19.55 19.70
N GLN A 195 -17.81 19.23 20.97
CA GLN A 195 -16.97 20.06 21.84
C GLN A 195 -15.56 20.20 21.28
N LEU A 196 -14.94 19.07 20.87
CA LEU A 196 -13.61 19.08 20.25
C LEU A 196 -13.55 19.99 19.02
N CYS A 197 -14.59 19.96 18.18
CA CYS A 197 -14.66 20.82 17.00
C CYS A 197 -14.77 22.31 17.37
N GLU A 198 -15.57 22.64 18.39
CA GLU A 198 -15.70 24.00 18.92
C GLU A 198 -14.35 24.51 19.47
N ASP A 199 -13.65 23.67 20.24
CA ASP A 199 -12.36 24.01 20.84
C ASP A 199 -11.25 24.24 19.79
N ILE A 200 -11.22 23.42 18.73
CA ILE A 200 -10.26 23.58 17.62
C ILE A 200 -10.68 24.70 16.66
N GLY A 201 -11.95 25.09 16.62
CA GLY A 201 -12.49 26.07 15.67
C GLY A 201 -12.72 25.49 14.28
N VAL A 202 -13.28 24.28 14.22
CA VAL A 202 -13.70 23.58 12.99
C VAL A 202 -15.20 23.26 13.05
N ARG A 203 -15.81 22.90 11.92
CA ARG A 203 -17.26 22.68 11.83
C ARG A 203 -17.60 21.21 12.04
N TYR A 204 -18.44 20.90 13.02
CA TYR A 204 -18.98 19.56 13.21
C TYR A 204 -20.25 19.38 12.36
N LEU A 205 -20.35 18.25 11.63
CA LEU A 205 -21.55 17.87 10.89
C LEU A 205 -21.84 16.38 11.06
N THR A 206 -23.11 16.05 11.29
CA THR A 206 -23.63 14.68 11.26
C THR A 206 -24.91 14.65 10.42
N ARG A 207 -25.58 13.49 10.36
CA ARG A 207 -26.79 13.27 9.55
C ARG A 207 -27.79 12.36 10.24
N ASP A 208 -28.98 12.27 9.67
CA ASP A 208 -30.09 11.51 10.25
C ASP A 208 -29.86 10.00 10.15
N ARG A 209 -29.39 9.51 9.00
CA ARG A 209 -29.24 8.07 8.71
C ARG A 209 -27.91 7.74 8.04
N ASN A 210 -27.38 6.55 8.32
CA ASN A 210 -26.15 6.03 7.71
C ASN A 210 -26.47 5.37 6.36
N GLU A 211 -26.57 6.18 5.31
CA GLU A 211 -26.80 5.71 3.94
C GLU A 211 -25.53 5.88 3.10
N HIS A 212 -25.17 4.88 2.28
CA HIS A 212 -23.99 4.90 1.41
C HIS A 212 -22.64 5.19 2.11
N ALA A 213 -22.52 4.85 3.41
CA ALA A 213 -21.28 4.98 4.20
C ALA A 213 -20.55 6.33 3.95
N LYS A 214 -19.24 6.29 3.71
CA LYS A 214 -18.39 7.47 3.49
C LYS A 214 -18.84 8.35 2.32
N ALA A 215 -19.26 7.76 1.20
CA ALA A 215 -19.78 8.52 0.04
C ALA A 215 -20.99 9.37 0.43
N GLY A 216 -21.94 8.77 1.15
CA GLY A 216 -23.12 9.49 1.64
C GLY A 216 -22.78 10.56 2.66
N ASN A 217 -21.76 10.34 3.49
CA ASN A 217 -21.29 11.31 4.46
C ASN A 217 -20.63 12.54 3.77
N LEU A 218 -19.79 12.30 2.77
CA LEU A 218 -19.19 13.36 1.94
C LEU A 218 -20.26 14.15 1.17
N ASN A 219 -21.26 13.46 0.60
CA ASN A 219 -22.40 14.11 -0.06
C ASN A 219 -23.24 14.95 0.93
N ASN A 220 -23.38 14.53 2.18
CA ASN A 220 -24.01 15.35 3.22
C ASN A 220 -23.19 16.61 3.50
N GLY A 221 -21.85 16.49 3.59
CA GLY A 221 -20.94 17.64 3.67
C GLY A 221 -21.13 18.63 2.53
N MET A 222 -21.17 18.13 1.28
CA MET A 222 -21.37 18.97 0.10
C MET A 222 -22.65 19.81 0.15
N LYS A 223 -23.74 19.27 0.71
CA LYS A 223 -25.03 19.99 0.83
C LYS A 223 -24.98 21.14 1.83
N HIS A 224 -24.04 21.13 2.77
CA HIS A 224 -23.94 22.10 3.87
C HIS A 224 -22.76 23.07 3.72
N SER A 225 -21.97 22.95 2.65
CA SER A 225 -20.78 23.75 2.42
C SER A 225 -20.72 24.27 0.98
N SER A 226 -19.92 25.31 0.73
CA SER A 226 -19.99 26.13 -0.49
C SER A 226 -18.64 26.43 -1.15
N GLY A 227 -17.54 25.84 -0.66
CA GLY A 227 -16.21 25.99 -1.22
C GLY A 227 -16.12 25.49 -2.66
N GLU A 228 -15.40 26.21 -3.52
CA GLU A 228 -15.19 25.86 -4.93
C GLU A 228 -14.46 24.52 -5.08
N LEU A 229 -13.53 24.26 -4.17
CA LEU A 229 -12.76 23.02 -4.09
C LEU A 229 -13.06 22.27 -2.79
N ILE A 230 -12.93 20.96 -2.84
CA ILE A 230 -13.13 20.05 -1.71
C ILE A 230 -11.86 19.25 -1.51
N ALA A 231 -11.17 19.45 -0.39
CA ALA A 231 -10.07 18.57 0.03
C ALA A 231 -10.64 17.44 0.90
N VAL A 232 -10.22 16.20 0.67
CA VAL A 232 -10.69 15.04 1.44
C VAL A 232 -9.52 14.36 2.15
N PHE A 233 -9.64 14.21 3.47
CA PHE A 233 -8.69 13.47 4.30
C PHE A 233 -9.42 12.44 5.15
N ASP A 234 -8.99 11.19 5.09
CA ASP A 234 -9.40 10.20 6.10
C ASP A 234 -9.02 10.66 7.51
N ALA A 235 -9.79 10.23 8.51
CA ALA A 235 -9.58 10.59 9.91
C ALA A 235 -8.12 10.38 10.38
N ASP A 236 -7.43 9.37 9.86
CA ASP A 236 -6.05 9.02 10.18
C ASP A 236 -5.00 9.63 9.23
N HIS A 237 -5.38 10.52 8.32
CA HIS A 237 -4.49 11.18 7.36
C HIS A 237 -4.32 12.67 7.68
N ALA A 238 -3.34 12.99 8.55
CA ALA A 238 -3.03 14.37 8.90
C ALA A 238 -2.26 15.07 7.75
N PRO A 239 -2.74 16.22 7.22
CA PRO A 239 -2.04 16.94 6.15
C PRO A 239 -0.84 17.75 6.64
N ALA A 240 0.15 17.91 5.76
CA ALA A 240 1.21 18.90 5.93
C ALA A 240 0.69 20.32 5.68
N ARG A 241 1.41 21.32 6.20
CA ARG A 241 0.98 22.72 6.09
C ARG A 241 0.93 23.20 4.64
N ASP A 242 1.85 22.73 3.81
CA ASP A 242 1.99 23.10 2.41
C ASP A 242 1.03 22.35 1.47
N PHE A 243 0.13 21.49 1.98
CA PHE A 243 -0.75 20.67 1.14
C PHE A 243 -1.57 21.48 0.13
N LEU A 244 -2.24 22.55 0.57
CA LEU A 244 -3.08 23.35 -0.34
C LEU A 244 -2.23 24.18 -1.31
N LEU A 245 -1.11 24.74 -0.85
CA LEU A 245 -0.19 25.49 -1.71
C LEU A 245 0.36 24.62 -2.86
N GLU A 246 0.61 23.35 -2.58
CA GLU A 246 1.12 22.39 -3.57
C GLU A 246 0.05 21.80 -4.50
N THR A 247 -1.25 22.06 -4.26
CA THR A 247 -2.34 21.37 -4.97
C THR A 247 -3.32 22.32 -5.66
N VAL A 248 -3.75 23.41 -5.03
CA VAL A 248 -4.87 24.23 -5.55
C VAL A 248 -4.52 24.98 -6.84
N GLY A 249 -3.26 25.37 -7.03
CA GLY A 249 -2.83 26.14 -8.20
C GLY A 249 -2.97 25.41 -9.53
N TYR A 250 -3.14 24.09 -9.54
CA TYR A 250 -3.36 23.34 -10.78
C TYR A 250 -4.78 23.50 -11.35
N PHE A 251 -5.77 23.89 -10.54
CA PHE A 251 -7.14 24.09 -11.03
C PHE A 251 -7.28 25.32 -11.95
N ASP A 252 -6.35 26.26 -11.88
CA ASP A 252 -6.29 27.41 -12.78
C ASP A 252 -5.68 27.04 -14.16
N ASP A 253 -4.89 25.96 -14.24
CA ASP A 253 -4.26 25.49 -15.49
C ASP A 253 -5.28 24.82 -16.44
N ASP A 254 -6.32 24.18 -15.90
CA ASP A 254 -7.32 23.43 -16.69
C ASP A 254 -8.73 23.54 -16.07
N PRO A 255 -9.69 24.22 -16.72
CA PRO A 255 -11.06 24.36 -16.22
C PRO A 255 -11.86 23.04 -16.20
N LYS A 256 -11.33 21.99 -16.83
CA LYS A 256 -11.86 20.62 -16.76
C LYS A 256 -11.12 19.74 -15.75
N LEU A 257 -10.23 20.29 -14.94
CA LEU A 257 -9.60 19.52 -13.87
C LEU A 257 -10.61 19.25 -12.75
N PHE A 258 -10.87 17.97 -12.48
CA PHE A 258 -11.71 17.58 -11.34
C PHE A 258 -10.90 17.09 -10.14
N LEU A 259 -9.65 16.67 -10.33
CA LEU A 259 -8.88 15.98 -9.30
C LEU A 259 -7.40 16.33 -9.36
N VAL A 260 -6.87 16.68 -8.19
CA VAL A 260 -5.44 16.65 -7.87
C VAL A 260 -5.25 15.59 -6.79
N GLN A 261 -4.66 14.45 -7.14
CA GLN A 261 -4.36 13.36 -6.20
C GLN A 261 -2.90 13.46 -5.73
N THR A 262 -2.66 13.27 -4.43
CA THR A 262 -1.32 13.17 -3.82
C THR A 262 -1.06 11.73 -3.33
N PRO A 263 0.19 11.34 -3.01
CA PRO A 263 0.52 10.03 -2.47
C PRO A 263 -0.13 9.81 -1.10
N HIS A 264 -0.47 8.56 -0.78
CA HIS A 264 -0.67 8.16 0.62
C HIS A 264 0.69 7.77 1.20
N PHE A 265 1.20 8.60 2.10
CA PHE A 265 2.39 8.31 2.88
C PHE A 265 1.99 7.88 4.30
N PHE A 266 2.65 6.88 4.85
CA PHE A 266 2.32 6.34 6.16
C PHE A 266 3.53 6.41 7.09
N ILE A 267 3.30 6.83 8.33
CA ILE A 267 4.38 6.97 9.31
C ILE A 267 4.74 5.64 9.96
N ASN A 268 3.78 4.73 10.13
CA ASN A 268 3.96 3.40 10.72
C ASN A 268 4.04 2.31 9.63
N PRO A 269 4.71 1.18 9.94
CA PRO A 269 4.83 0.06 9.00
C PRO A 269 3.55 -0.73 8.90
N ASP A 270 3.36 -1.42 7.77
CA ASP A 270 2.30 -2.41 7.65
C ASP A 270 2.71 -3.66 8.45
N PRO A 271 1.77 -4.58 8.75
CA PRO A 271 2.10 -5.75 9.53
C PRO A 271 3.19 -6.62 8.91
N LEU A 272 3.30 -6.70 7.57
CA LEU A 272 4.38 -7.45 6.93
C LEU A 272 5.72 -6.77 7.22
N GLU A 273 5.83 -5.46 6.98
CA GLU A 273 7.05 -4.72 7.20
C GLU A 273 7.51 -4.74 8.66
N ARG A 274 6.58 -4.59 9.59
CA ARG A 274 6.86 -4.65 11.03
C ARG A 274 7.36 -6.03 11.42
N ASN A 275 6.63 -7.07 11.05
CA ASN A 275 6.93 -8.44 11.48
C ASN A 275 8.24 -8.93 10.84
N LEU A 276 8.54 -8.49 9.62
CA LEU A 276 9.78 -8.78 8.90
C LEU A 276 10.95 -7.84 9.25
N ARG A 277 10.69 -6.71 9.93
CA ARG A 277 11.66 -5.63 10.23
C ARG A 277 12.30 -5.01 8.98
N THR A 278 11.48 -4.67 7.99
CA THR A 278 11.94 -4.15 6.69
C THR A 278 11.66 -2.66 6.47
N PHE A 279 10.78 -2.04 7.27
CA PHE A 279 10.28 -0.67 7.01
C PHE A 279 11.36 0.41 6.82
N ASP A 280 12.43 0.38 7.62
CA ASP A 280 13.44 1.46 7.58
C ASP A 280 14.40 1.33 6.38
N LYS A 281 14.37 0.19 5.67
CA LYS A 281 15.34 -0.15 4.62
C LYS A 281 14.71 -0.35 3.25
N MET A 282 13.49 -0.87 3.23
CA MET A 282 12.77 -1.29 2.03
C MET A 282 11.58 -0.36 1.79
N PRO A 283 11.29 0.04 0.53
CA PRO A 283 10.07 0.75 0.21
C PRO A 283 8.83 -0.05 0.59
N SER A 284 7.82 0.67 1.09
CA SER A 284 6.53 0.09 1.47
C SER A 284 5.68 -0.31 0.28
N GLU A 285 4.65 -1.13 0.51
CA GLU A 285 3.85 -1.69 -0.57
C GLU A 285 3.19 -0.61 -1.45
N ASN A 286 2.61 0.39 -0.79
CA ASN A 286 1.97 1.56 -1.39
C ASN A 286 2.92 2.41 -2.25
N GLU A 287 4.23 2.37 -2.02
CA GLU A 287 5.20 3.14 -2.81
C GLU A 287 5.28 2.69 -4.26
N MET A 288 5.04 1.41 -4.54
CA MET A 288 4.97 0.92 -5.93
C MET A 288 3.81 1.58 -6.67
N PHE A 289 2.67 1.76 -6.01
CA PHE A 289 1.50 2.38 -6.60
C PHE A 289 1.66 3.90 -6.72
N TYR A 290 1.93 4.56 -5.61
CA TYR A 290 2.00 6.02 -5.56
C TYR A 290 3.27 6.60 -6.21
N GLY A 291 4.42 5.96 -6.04
CA GLY A 291 5.70 6.49 -6.54
C GLY A 291 5.88 6.36 -8.05
N ILE A 292 5.23 5.40 -8.73
CA ILE A 292 5.45 5.19 -10.17
C ILE A 292 4.20 4.83 -10.97
N ILE A 293 3.29 4.00 -10.45
CA ILE A 293 2.08 3.61 -11.20
C ILE A 293 1.16 4.81 -11.40
N GLN A 294 0.87 5.60 -10.36
CA GLN A 294 0.04 6.80 -10.46
C GLN A 294 0.59 7.82 -11.47
N ARG A 295 1.92 8.00 -11.53
CA ARG A 295 2.56 8.83 -12.57
C ARG A 295 2.41 8.25 -13.99
N GLY A 296 2.37 6.93 -14.11
CA GLY A 296 2.04 6.25 -15.36
C GLY A 296 0.56 6.37 -15.75
N LEU A 297 -0.35 6.40 -14.77
CA LEU A 297 -1.79 6.63 -14.98
C LEU A 297 -2.06 8.09 -15.37
N ASP A 298 -1.41 9.04 -14.72
CA ASP A 298 -1.51 10.49 -15.00
C ASP A 298 -1.16 10.81 -16.46
N LYS A 299 -0.13 10.15 -17.02
CA LYS A 299 0.22 10.24 -18.45
C LYS A 299 -0.98 10.04 -19.39
N TRP A 300 -1.91 9.17 -18.98
CA TRP A 300 -3.07 8.77 -19.77
C TRP A 300 -4.36 9.43 -19.29
N ASN A 301 -4.28 10.51 -18.48
CA ASN A 301 -5.42 11.19 -17.86
C ASN A 301 -6.32 10.19 -17.12
N ALA A 302 -5.70 9.32 -16.32
CA ALA A 302 -6.38 8.24 -15.61
C ALA A 302 -5.92 8.13 -14.14
N ALA A 303 -5.27 9.16 -13.60
CA ALA A 303 -5.01 9.26 -12.18
C ALA A 303 -6.35 9.36 -11.45
N PHE A 304 -6.69 8.38 -10.62
CA PHE A 304 -8.00 8.32 -9.99
C PHE A 304 -7.94 8.68 -8.52
N PHE A 305 -9.10 9.10 -8.00
CA PHE A 305 -9.29 9.47 -6.60
C PHE A 305 -9.13 8.23 -5.71
N CYS A 306 -8.24 8.30 -4.73
CA CYS A 306 -7.92 7.23 -3.78
C CYS A 306 -8.59 7.44 -2.41
N GLY A 307 -9.69 8.19 -2.35
CA GLY A 307 -10.51 8.34 -1.15
C GLY A 307 -10.00 9.36 -0.14
N SER A 308 -8.73 9.76 -0.23
CA SER A 308 -8.08 10.69 0.70
C SER A 308 -6.85 11.31 0.03
N ALA A 309 -6.31 12.37 0.65
CA ALA A 309 -5.13 13.10 0.17
C ALA A 309 -5.34 13.64 -1.25
N ALA A 310 -6.50 14.28 -1.46
CA ALA A 310 -6.89 14.79 -2.76
C ALA A 310 -7.69 16.06 -2.65
N VAL A 311 -7.58 16.91 -3.67
CA VAL A 311 -8.45 18.08 -3.88
C VAL A 311 -9.32 17.81 -5.09
N LEU A 312 -10.62 18.04 -4.96
CA LEU A 312 -11.62 17.83 -6.00
C LEU A 312 -12.36 19.12 -6.34
N SER A 313 -12.73 19.28 -7.61
CA SER A 313 -13.62 20.36 -8.05
C SER A 313 -15.06 20.06 -7.63
N ARG A 314 -15.69 20.97 -6.87
CA ARG A 314 -17.12 20.85 -6.52
C ARG A 314 -17.99 20.81 -7.77
N LYS A 315 -17.73 21.72 -8.72
CA LYS A 315 -18.45 21.81 -10.00
C LYS A 315 -18.45 20.48 -10.75
N ALA A 316 -17.32 19.78 -10.75
CA ALA A 316 -17.21 18.48 -11.38
C ALA A 316 -18.05 17.43 -10.64
N LEU A 317 -17.94 17.35 -9.32
CA LEU A 317 -18.73 16.43 -8.49
C LEU A 317 -20.25 16.66 -8.67
N GLU A 318 -20.71 17.90 -8.65
CA GLU A 318 -22.12 18.26 -8.87
C GLU A 318 -22.64 17.80 -10.24
N SER A 319 -21.79 17.82 -11.27
CA SER A 319 -22.16 17.30 -12.60
C SER A 319 -22.48 15.79 -12.62
N GLN A 320 -22.11 15.05 -11.57
CA GLN A 320 -22.37 13.61 -11.41
C GLN A 320 -23.21 13.30 -10.15
N ASN A 321 -23.92 14.29 -9.59
CA ASN A 321 -24.70 14.18 -8.35
C ASN A 321 -23.85 13.81 -7.10
N GLY A 322 -22.59 14.28 -7.05
CA GLY A 322 -21.67 14.09 -5.94
C GLY A 322 -20.83 12.81 -6.04
N PHE A 323 -20.45 12.27 -4.88
CA PHE A 323 -19.70 11.02 -4.73
C PHE A 323 -20.60 9.79 -4.98
N SER A 324 -20.11 8.83 -5.77
CA SER A 324 -20.83 7.60 -6.11
C SER A 324 -20.90 6.63 -4.94
N GLY A 325 -22.06 6.03 -4.67
CA GLY A 325 -22.26 5.13 -3.51
C GLY A 325 -22.65 3.69 -3.86
N ILE A 326 -22.35 3.19 -5.07
CA ILE A 326 -22.75 1.84 -5.51
C ILE A 326 -21.69 0.81 -5.13
N SER A 327 -20.42 1.09 -5.42
CA SER A 327 -19.30 0.26 -4.96
C SER A 327 -18.87 0.66 -3.54
N ILE A 328 -18.32 -0.27 -2.78
CA ILE A 328 -17.68 0.02 -1.48
C ILE A 328 -16.35 0.78 -1.63
N THR A 329 -15.83 0.90 -2.85
CA THR A 329 -14.73 1.81 -3.21
C THR A 329 -15.33 2.98 -3.99
N GLU A 330 -15.98 3.89 -3.27
CA GLU A 330 -16.68 5.06 -3.81
C GLU A 330 -15.76 5.99 -4.59
N ASP A 331 -14.50 6.00 -4.18
CA ASP A 331 -13.47 6.90 -4.63
C ASP A 331 -13.09 6.67 -6.10
N CYS A 332 -12.63 5.46 -6.41
CA CYS A 332 -12.29 5.03 -7.75
C CYS A 332 -13.54 5.04 -8.66
N GLU A 333 -14.71 4.68 -8.12
CA GLU A 333 -15.97 4.72 -8.86
C GLU A 333 -16.34 6.16 -9.26
N THR A 334 -16.19 7.12 -8.35
CA THR A 334 -16.46 8.55 -8.62
C THR A 334 -15.50 9.08 -9.69
N ALA A 335 -14.21 8.80 -9.57
CA ALA A 335 -13.23 9.18 -10.58
C ALA A 335 -13.53 8.56 -11.96
N LEU A 336 -13.94 7.29 -11.99
CA LEU A 336 -14.35 6.60 -13.22
C LEU A 336 -15.53 7.31 -13.89
N ALA A 337 -16.53 7.72 -13.10
CA ALA A 337 -17.69 8.47 -13.60
C ALA A 337 -17.28 9.83 -14.18
N LEU A 338 -16.44 10.59 -13.47
CA LEU A 338 -15.99 11.92 -13.88
C LEU A 338 -15.10 11.89 -15.13
N HIS A 339 -14.16 10.95 -15.23
CA HIS A 339 -13.41 10.74 -16.48
C HIS A 339 -14.35 10.35 -17.63
N GLY A 340 -15.36 9.52 -17.37
CA GLY A 340 -16.38 9.17 -18.38
C GLY A 340 -17.25 10.36 -18.82
N ALA A 341 -17.36 11.40 -17.99
CA ALA A 341 -18.02 12.66 -18.32
C ALA A 341 -17.07 13.68 -18.99
N GLY A 342 -15.80 13.32 -19.23
CA GLY A 342 -14.83 14.16 -19.92
C GLY A 342 -14.08 15.16 -19.04
N TRP A 343 -14.10 14.97 -17.72
CA TRP A 343 -13.22 15.69 -16.79
C TRP A 343 -11.80 15.09 -16.78
N ASN A 344 -10.82 15.89 -16.37
CA ASN A 344 -9.41 15.55 -16.32
C ASN A 344 -8.90 15.44 -14.88
N SER A 345 -7.84 14.66 -14.69
CA SER A 345 -7.16 14.47 -13.41
C SER A 345 -5.66 14.68 -13.56
N ILE A 346 -5.00 15.01 -12.44
CA ILE A 346 -3.55 14.99 -12.33
C ILE A 346 -3.08 14.31 -11.05
N TYR A 347 -1.81 13.93 -11.04
CA TYR A 347 -1.12 13.38 -9.88
C TYR A 347 0.11 14.21 -9.49
N VAL A 348 0.22 14.56 -8.22
CA VAL A 348 1.38 15.25 -7.63
C VAL A 348 2.15 14.26 -6.76
N ASP A 349 3.33 13.81 -7.20
CA ASP A 349 4.18 12.84 -6.48
C ASP A 349 4.98 13.51 -5.35
N LYS A 350 4.28 14.09 -4.37
CA LYS A 350 4.87 14.69 -3.16
C LYS A 350 4.08 14.21 -1.92
N PRO A 351 4.72 13.56 -0.92
CA PRO A 351 4.01 13.13 0.27
C PRO A 351 3.57 14.35 1.07
N LEU A 352 2.27 14.65 1.04
CA LEU A 352 1.67 15.83 1.68
C LEU A 352 0.69 15.48 2.81
N ILE A 353 0.59 14.20 3.15
CA ILE A 353 -0.13 13.71 4.33
C ILE A 353 0.71 12.69 5.08
N ALA A 354 0.42 12.49 6.35
CA ALA A 354 0.91 11.38 7.17
C ALA A 354 -0.28 10.53 7.64
N GLY A 355 -0.38 9.34 7.07
CA GLY A 355 -1.41 8.34 7.36
C GLY A 355 -0.96 7.28 8.37
N LEU A 356 -1.94 6.50 8.85
CA LEU A 356 -1.70 5.28 9.64
C LEU A 356 -2.05 4.00 8.86
N GLN A 357 -1.17 3.01 8.92
CA GLN A 357 -1.43 1.66 8.42
C GLN A 357 -2.06 0.75 9.49
N PRO A 358 -2.82 -0.29 9.09
CA PRO A 358 -3.42 -1.23 10.03
C PRO A 358 -2.38 -1.88 10.93
N ALA A 359 -2.68 -1.96 12.23
CA ALA A 359 -1.73 -2.44 13.21
C ALA A 359 -1.64 -3.97 13.31
N THR A 360 -2.68 -4.70 12.91
CA THR A 360 -2.72 -6.17 12.99
C THR A 360 -2.77 -6.79 11.60
N PHE A 361 -2.23 -7.98 11.46
CA PHE A 361 -2.29 -8.73 10.21
C PHE A 361 -3.75 -8.96 9.77
N ALA A 362 -4.65 -9.22 10.72
CA ALA A 362 -6.08 -9.38 10.45
C ALA A 362 -6.74 -8.10 9.95
N SER A 363 -6.48 -6.94 10.57
CA SER A 363 -7.00 -5.65 10.10
C SER A 363 -6.44 -5.27 8.73
N PHE A 364 -5.16 -5.59 8.45
CA PHE A 364 -4.57 -5.43 7.12
C PHE A 364 -5.29 -6.27 6.06
N ILE A 365 -5.49 -7.57 6.30
CA ILE A 365 -6.24 -8.45 5.39
C ILE A 365 -7.68 -7.94 5.22
N GLY A 366 -8.33 -7.49 6.29
CA GLY A 366 -9.66 -6.90 6.25
C GLY A 366 -9.74 -5.67 5.34
N GLN A 367 -8.76 -4.76 5.44
CA GLN A 367 -8.67 -3.58 4.56
C GLN A 367 -8.50 -3.99 3.09
N ARG A 368 -7.57 -4.88 2.79
CA ARG A 368 -7.29 -5.33 1.41
C ARG A 368 -8.42 -6.13 0.80
N SER A 369 -9.13 -6.90 1.61
CA SER A 369 -10.35 -7.59 1.21
C SER A 369 -11.42 -6.59 0.77
N ARG A 370 -11.61 -5.47 1.47
CA ARG A 370 -12.55 -4.42 1.02
C ARG A 370 -12.14 -3.81 -0.31
N TRP A 371 -10.86 -3.51 -0.51
CA TRP A 371 -10.38 -2.96 -1.79
C TRP A 371 -10.57 -3.93 -2.94
N ALA A 372 -10.23 -5.22 -2.73
CA ALA A 372 -10.45 -6.27 -3.73
C ALA A 372 -11.94 -6.38 -4.10
N GLN A 373 -12.82 -6.44 -3.10
CA GLN A 373 -14.26 -6.54 -3.30
C GLN A 373 -14.83 -5.33 -4.05
N GLY A 374 -14.43 -4.10 -3.68
CA GLY A 374 -14.90 -2.88 -4.35
C GLY A 374 -14.43 -2.77 -5.80
N MET A 375 -13.19 -3.18 -6.08
CA MET A 375 -12.67 -3.22 -7.45
C MET A 375 -13.36 -4.29 -8.30
N MET A 376 -13.76 -5.42 -7.72
CA MET A 376 -14.62 -6.41 -8.41
C MET A 376 -16.02 -5.87 -8.66
N GLN A 377 -16.60 -5.09 -7.74
CA GLN A 377 -17.88 -4.41 -7.96
C GLN A 377 -17.77 -3.41 -9.12
N ILE A 378 -16.68 -2.62 -9.20
CA ILE A 378 -16.45 -1.71 -10.33
C ILE A 378 -16.33 -2.50 -11.64
N LEU A 379 -15.54 -3.58 -11.64
CA LEU A 379 -15.40 -4.45 -12.81
C LEU A 379 -16.76 -4.99 -13.26
N ARG A 380 -17.65 -5.38 -12.34
CA ARG A 380 -18.92 -6.03 -12.68
C ARG A 380 -20.06 -5.06 -12.98
N PHE A 381 -20.18 -3.94 -12.25
CA PHE A 381 -21.26 -2.96 -12.41
C PHE A 381 -20.94 -1.90 -13.45
N ARG A 382 -19.67 -1.49 -13.59
CA ARG A 382 -19.25 -0.41 -14.49
C ARG A 382 -18.50 -0.90 -15.71
N PHE A 383 -17.81 -2.04 -15.60
CA PHE A 383 -16.98 -2.67 -16.63
C PHE A 383 -16.20 -1.65 -17.49
N PRO A 384 -15.05 -1.15 -16.97
CA PRO A 384 -14.36 0.02 -17.55
C PRO A 384 -14.07 -0.07 -19.05
N LEU A 385 -13.79 -1.28 -19.57
CA LEU A 385 -13.46 -1.50 -20.98
C LEU A 385 -14.56 -1.02 -21.96
N LEU A 386 -15.84 -1.11 -21.57
CA LEU A 386 -16.98 -0.71 -22.41
C LEU A 386 -17.66 0.57 -21.92
N LYS A 387 -17.13 1.23 -20.90
CA LYS A 387 -17.71 2.47 -20.39
C LYS A 387 -17.60 3.59 -21.44
N ARG A 388 -18.75 4.19 -21.78
CA ARG A 388 -18.84 5.33 -22.70
C ARG A 388 -18.13 6.56 -22.12
N GLY A 389 -17.60 7.40 -23.01
CA GLY A 389 -16.89 8.63 -22.67
C GLY A 389 -15.41 8.47 -22.28
N LEU A 390 -14.97 7.26 -21.89
CA LEU A 390 -13.55 6.98 -21.69
C LEU A 390 -12.81 6.77 -23.01
N THR A 391 -11.61 7.35 -23.08
CA THR A 391 -10.62 7.05 -24.13
C THR A 391 -10.06 5.63 -23.98
N ILE A 392 -9.49 5.06 -25.05
CA ILE A 392 -8.89 3.72 -25.01
C ILE A 392 -7.78 3.61 -23.93
N PRO A 393 -6.84 4.57 -23.81
CA PRO A 393 -5.85 4.55 -22.73
C PRO A 393 -6.47 4.53 -21.32
N GLN A 394 -7.47 5.38 -21.06
CA GLN A 394 -8.17 5.40 -19.77
C GLN A 394 -8.83 4.06 -19.48
N ARG A 395 -9.46 3.42 -20.47
CA ARG A 395 -10.04 2.08 -20.32
C ARG A 395 -8.98 1.07 -19.90
N LEU A 396 -7.81 1.05 -20.56
CA LEU A 396 -6.71 0.15 -20.20
C LEU A 396 -6.16 0.43 -18.80
N CYS A 397 -6.04 1.71 -18.42
CA CYS A 397 -5.63 2.11 -17.08
C CYS A 397 -6.58 1.60 -15.99
N TYR A 398 -7.89 1.84 -16.13
CA TYR A 398 -8.88 1.32 -15.19
C TYR A 398 -8.99 -0.21 -15.21
N MET A 399 -8.86 -0.83 -16.38
CA MET A 399 -8.78 -2.29 -16.48
C MET A 399 -7.55 -2.82 -15.74
N SER A 400 -6.38 -2.18 -15.84
CA SER A 400 -5.19 -2.57 -15.07
C SER A 400 -5.45 -2.50 -13.56
N SER A 401 -6.06 -1.43 -13.07
CA SER A 401 -6.33 -1.26 -11.63
C SER A 401 -7.36 -2.26 -11.11
N THR A 402 -8.41 -2.55 -11.88
CA THR A 402 -9.44 -3.52 -11.49
C THR A 402 -8.98 -4.97 -11.63
N LEU A 403 -8.34 -5.33 -12.75
CA LEU A 403 -7.89 -6.70 -13.01
C LEU A 403 -6.81 -7.14 -12.03
N PHE A 404 -5.93 -6.24 -11.58
CA PHE A 404 -4.90 -6.56 -10.58
C PHE A 404 -5.45 -7.34 -9.38
N TRP A 405 -6.64 -6.98 -8.89
CA TRP A 405 -7.28 -7.62 -7.73
C TRP A 405 -7.78 -9.04 -7.98
N LEU A 406 -7.62 -9.58 -9.20
CA LEU A 406 -7.78 -10.99 -9.52
C LEU A 406 -6.53 -11.82 -9.23
N PHE A 407 -5.42 -11.22 -8.76
CA PHE A 407 -4.19 -11.96 -8.39
C PHE A 407 -4.40 -13.18 -7.47
N PRO A 408 -5.43 -13.25 -6.59
CA PRO A 408 -5.63 -14.46 -5.78
C PRO A 408 -5.82 -15.72 -6.63
N PHE A 409 -6.44 -15.62 -7.81
CA PHE A 409 -6.65 -16.77 -8.70
C PHE A 409 -5.33 -17.37 -9.23
N PRO A 410 -4.47 -16.63 -9.96
CA PRO A 410 -3.22 -17.19 -10.46
C PRO A 410 -2.28 -17.59 -9.32
N ARG A 411 -2.25 -16.86 -8.19
CA ARG A 411 -1.41 -17.24 -7.04
C ARG A 411 -1.81 -18.58 -6.44
N THR A 412 -3.11 -18.84 -6.33
CA THR A 412 -3.61 -20.16 -5.93
C THR A 412 -3.23 -21.23 -6.94
N VAL A 413 -3.41 -20.98 -8.24
CA VAL A 413 -3.03 -21.94 -9.29
C VAL A 413 -1.52 -22.24 -9.24
N PHE A 414 -0.65 -21.24 -9.10
CA PHE A 414 0.80 -21.44 -9.00
C PHE A 414 1.23 -22.18 -7.73
N LEU A 415 0.49 -22.03 -6.62
CA LEU A 415 0.74 -22.78 -5.40
C LEU A 415 0.40 -24.27 -5.55
N PHE A 416 -0.70 -24.58 -6.24
CA PHE A 416 -1.17 -25.96 -6.43
C PHE A 416 -0.55 -26.67 -7.64
N ALA A 417 -0.07 -25.95 -8.65
CA ALA A 417 0.44 -26.53 -9.89
C ALA A 417 1.54 -27.59 -9.66
N PRO A 418 2.58 -27.36 -8.82
CA PRO A 418 3.56 -28.41 -8.56
C PRO A 418 2.99 -29.64 -7.83
N LEU A 419 1.95 -29.45 -7.02
CA LEU A 419 1.35 -30.51 -6.22
C LEU A 419 0.57 -31.51 -7.08
N PHE A 420 -0.01 -31.06 -8.21
CA PHE A 420 -0.69 -31.95 -9.14
C PHE A 420 0.25 -33.02 -9.71
N TYR A 421 1.45 -32.64 -10.13
CA TYR A 421 2.45 -33.61 -10.57
C TYR A 421 3.01 -34.44 -9.39
N LEU A 422 3.44 -33.79 -8.30
CA LEU A 422 4.14 -34.47 -7.21
C LEU A 422 3.26 -35.50 -6.47
N PHE A 423 1.97 -35.21 -6.23
CA PHE A 423 1.10 -36.14 -5.51
C PHE A 423 0.29 -37.05 -6.42
N PHE A 424 -0.08 -36.60 -7.62
CA PHE A 424 -1.04 -37.30 -8.47
C PHE A 424 -0.49 -37.72 -9.83
N ASP A 425 0.78 -37.43 -10.12
CA ASP A 425 1.42 -37.71 -11.42
C ASP A 425 0.69 -37.08 -12.62
N LEU A 426 -0.03 -35.97 -12.39
CA LEU A 426 -0.75 -35.27 -13.45
C LEU A 426 0.22 -34.46 -14.32
N GLU A 427 0.17 -34.70 -15.63
CA GLU A 427 0.99 -34.04 -16.63
C GLU A 427 0.32 -32.76 -17.14
N ILE A 428 0.29 -31.73 -16.29
CA ILE A 428 -0.38 -30.45 -16.57
C ILE A 428 0.41 -29.54 -17.54
N PHE A 429 1.63 -29.95 -17.91
CA PHE A 429 2.56 -29.22 -18.77
C PHE A 429 3.40 -30.22 -19.58
N THR A 430 3.19 -30.27 -20.90
CA THR A 430 3.89 -31.24 -21.77
C THR A 430 5.17 -30.63 -22.34
N ALA A 431 6.29 -30.76 -21.63
CA ALA A 431 7.61 -30.36 -22.11
C ALA A 431 8.73 -31.10 -21.39
N SER A 432 9.87 -31.24 -22.07
CA SER A 432 11.11 -31.75 -21.47
C SER A 432 11.75 -30.73 -20.51
N GLY A 433 12.63 -31.19 -19.62
CA GLY A 433 13.42 -30.30 -18.77
C GLY A 433 14.27 -29.29 -19.56
N GLY A 434 14.79 -29.68 -20.73
CA GLY A 434 15.54 -28.80 -21.62
C GLY A 434 14.70 -27.66 -22.21
N GLU A 435 13.49 -27.97 -22.68
CA GLU A 435 12.54 -26.97 -23.18
C GLU A 435 12.12 -26.01 -22.08
N PHE A 436 11.89 -26.51 -20.87
CA PHE A 436 11.61 -25.67 -19.71
C PHE A 436 12.73 -24.65 -19.46
N LEU A 437 14.00 -25.07 -19.52
CA LEU A 437 15.14 -24.16 -19.33
C LEU A 437 15.22 -23.09 -20.44
N ALA A 438 15.01 -23.49 -21.69
CA ALA A 438 15.17 -22.58 -22.83
C ALA A 438 14.02 -21.57 -22.99
N TYR A 439 12.80 -21.95 -22.58
CA TYR A 439 11.60 -21.12 -22.70
C TYR A 439 11.16 -20.55 -21.35
N THR A 440 10.75 -21.40 -20.40
CA THR A 440 10.14 -20.96 -19.13
C THR A 440 11.12 -20.21 -18.25
N LEU A 441 12.32 -20.76 -18.00
CA LEU A 441 13.32 -20.10 -17.15
C LEU A 441 13.80 -18.78 -17.78
N ALA A 442 14.03 -18.77 -19.10
CA ALA A 442 14.37 -17.56 -19.83
C ALA A 442 13.28 -16.48 -19.69
N TYR A 443 12.01 -16.86 -19.89
CA TYR A 443 10.86 -15.98 -19.68
C TYR A 443 10.82 -15.42 -18.26
N MET A 444 10.98 -16.26 -17.23
CA MET A 444 10.98 -15.82 -15.83
C MET A 444 12.08 -14.80 -15.55
N LEU A 445 13.31 -15.06 -16.01
CA LEU A 445 14.45 -14.17 -15.82
C LEU A 445 14.20 -12.82 -16.51
N VAL A 446 13.73 -12.84 -17.76
CA VAL A 446 13.37 -11.63 -18.50
C VAL A 446 12.26 -10.85 -17.79
N ASN A 447 11.21 -11.53 -17.32
CA ASN A 447 10.11 -10.90 -16.60
C ASN A 447 10.61 -10.23 -15.30
N LEU A 448 11.43 -10.93 -14.50
CA LEU A 448 12.06 -10.34 -13.30
C LEU A 448 12.94 -9.12 -13.65
N MET A 449 13.69 -9.20 -14.75
CA MET A 449 14.49 -8.06 -15.22
C MET A 449 13.62 -6.87 -15.60
N MET A 450 12.56 -7.09 -16.37
CA MET A 450 11.59 -6.06 -16.75
C MET A 450 10.95 -5.42 -15.52
N GLN A 451 10.47 -6.23 -14.57
CA GLN A 451 9.92 -5.71 -13.31
C GLN A 451 10.93 -4.85 -12.55
N ASN A 452 12.19 -5.28 -12.46
CA ASN A 452 13.21 -4.48 -11.77
C ASN A 452 13.64 -3.23 -12.56
N TYR A 453 13.51 -3.21 -13.89
CA TYR A 453 13.64 -1.98 -14.70
C TYR A 453 12.51 -0.98 -14.42
N LEU A 454 11.28 -1.47 -14.24
CA LEU A 454 10.11 -0.64 -14.02
C LEU A 454 9.99 -0.15 -12.57
N TYR A 455 10.28 -1.03 -11.61
CA TYR A 455 9.91 -0.85 -10.21
C TYR A 455 11.08 -0.98 -9.23
N GLY A 456 12.31 -1.24 -9.68
CA GLY A 456 13.40 -1.68 -8.79
C GLY A 456 13.70 -0.75 -7.60
N SER A 457 13.45 0.55 -7.73
CA SER A 457 13.61 1.53 -6.64
C SER A 457 12.40 1.63 -5.70
N PHE A 458 11.24 1.08 -6.09
CA PHE A 458 9.97 1.16 -5.37
C PHE A 458 9.48 -0.20 -4.86
N ARG A 459 10.01 -1.30 -5.39
CA ARG A 459 9.65 -2.66 -5.00
C ARG A 459 10.81 -3.60 -5.25
N TRP A 460 11.26 -4.26 -4.19
CA TRP A 460 12.36 -5.21 -4.27
C TRP A 460 11.88 -6.57 -4.82
N PRO A 461 12.78 -7.38 -5.42
CA PRO A 461 12.42 -8.70 -5.95
C PRO A 461 11.76 -9.59 -4.89
N TRP A 462 10.79 -10.41 -5.30
CA TRP A 462 10.05 -11.39 -4.47
C TRP A 462 9.09 -10.80 -3.42
N ILE A 463 9.17 -9.49 -3.15
CA ILE A 463 8.30 -8.85 -2.17
C ILE A 463 6.87 -8.73 -2.70
N SER A 464 6.66 -8.46 -3.99
CA SER A 464 5.31 -8.47 -4.57
C SER A 464 4.66 -9.85 -4.43
N GLU A 465 5.41 -10.90 -4.76
CA GLU A 465 4.99 -12.29 -4.64
C GLU A 465 4.62 -12.63 -3.20
N LEU A 466 5.40 -12.17 -2.22
CA LEU A 466 5.10 -12.38 -0.79
C LEU A 466 3.82 -11.68 -0.36
N TYR A 467 3.65 -10.40 -0.69
CA TYR A 467 2.43 -9.65 -0.37
C TYR A 467 1.20 -10.30 -0.98
N GLU A 468 1.27 -10.68 -2.25
CA GLU A 468 0.18 -11.33 -2.96
C GLU A 468 -0.10 -12.73 -2.40
N TYR A 469 0.92 -13.54 -2.12
CA TYR A 469 0.76 -14.86 -1.52
C TYR A 469 0.04 -14.78 -0.17
N VAL A 470 0.50 -13.89 0.71
CA VAL A 470 -0.06 -13.71 2.05
C VAL A 470 -1.52 -13.26 1.98
N GLN A 471 -1.85 -12.36 1.05
CA GLN A 471 -3.21 -11.88 0.88
C GLN A 471 -4.13 -12.93 0.23
N THR A 472 -3.62 -13.73 -0.70
CA THR A 472 -4.39 -14.69 -1.52
C THR A 472 -5.24 -15.63 -0.68
N VAL A 473 -4.67 -16.17 0.41
CA VAL A 473 -5.34 -17.14 1.30
C VAL A 473 -6.70 -16.64 1.78
N HIS A 474 -6.82 -15.34 2.05
CA HIS A 474 -8.03 -14.73 2.61
C HIS A 474 -8.82 -13.89 1.61
N LEU A 475 -8.16 -13.37 0.57
CA LEU A 475 -8.81 -12.57 -0.48
C LEU A 475 -9.53 -13.42 -1.53
N LEU A 476 -9.06 -14.64 -1.81
CA LEU A 476 -9.68 -15.49 -2.84
C LEU A 476 -11.19 -15.74 -2.55
N PRO A 477 -11.60 -16.16 -1.34
CA PRO A 477 -13.02 -16.33 -1.04
C PRO A 477 -13.82 -15.03 -1.15
N ALA A 478 -13.21 -13.90 -0.78
CA ALA A 478 -13.86 -12.59 -0.86
C ALA A 478 -14.11 -12.18 -2.32
N VAL A 479 -13.11 -12.32 -3.18
CA VAL A 479 -13.21 -12.03 -4.61
C VAL A 479 -14.26 -12.94 -5.28
N ILE A 480 -14.22 -14.25 -5.03
CA ILE A 480 -15.22 -15.20 -5.54
C ILE A 480 -16.63 -14.79 -5.09
N SER A 481 -16.81 -14.42 -3.82
CA SER A 481 -18.09 -13.99 -3.28
C SER A 481 -18.69 -12.80 -4.04
N VAL A 482 -17.89 -11.79 -4.39
CA VAL A 482 -18.36 -10.63 -5.18
C VAL A 482 -18.64 -11.01 -6.63
N MET A 483 -17.78 -11.82 -7.23
CA MET A 483 -17.94 -12.25 -8.63
C MET A 483 -19.25 -13.02 -8.82
N LEU A 484 -19.65 -13.84 -7.84
CA LEU A 484 -20.94 -14.55 -7.83
C LEU A 484 -22.12 -13.66 -7.44
N ASN A 485 -21.98 -12.83 -6.40
CA ASN A 485 -23.03 -11.90 -5.98
C ASN A 485 -22.44 -10.52 -5.62
N PRO A 486 -22.42 -9.58 -6.58
CA PRO A 486 -21.79 -8.27 -6.40
C PRO A 486 -22.42 -7.39 -5.31
N ARG A 487 -23.66 -7.66 -4.90
CA ARG A 487 -24.37 -6.88 -3.86
C ARG A 487 -24.23 -7.47 -2.45
N LYS A 488 -23.66 -8.67 -2.33
CA LYS A 488 -23.52 -9.38 -1.04
C LYS A 488 -22.53 -8.73 -0.06
N PRO A 489 -21.40 -8.14 -0.50
CA PRO A 489 -20.49 -7.45 0.42
C PRO A 489 -21.17 -6.38 1.25
N THR A 490 -21.07 -6.49 2.58
CA THR A 490 -21.45 -5.44 3.50
C THR A 490 -20.22 -4.76 4.06
N PHE A 491 -20.28 -3.44 4.18
CA PHE A 491 -19.19 -2.65 4.74
C PHE A 491 -19.13 -2.85 6.26
N LYS A 492 -18.08 -3.53 6.74
CA LYS A 492 -17.73 -3.55 8.16
C LYS A 492 -16.50 -2.66 8.36
N VAL A 493 -16.62 -1.69 9.27
CA VAL A 493 -15.55 -0.76 9.57
C VAL A 493 -14.38 -1.51 10.18
N THR A 494 -13.19 -1.26 9.66
CA THR A 494 -11.95 -1.87 10.17
C THR A 494 -11.61 -1.18 11.49
N ALA A 495 -11.31 -1.94 12.54
CA ALA A 495 -10.80 -1.36 13.79
C ALA A 495 -9.47 -0.66 13.51
N LYS A 496 -9.40 0.64 13.83
CA LYS A 496 -8.20 1.48 13.63
C LYS A 496 -7.34 1.58 14.90
N ASP A 497 -7.92 1.25 16.06
CA ASP A 497 -7.28 1.39 17.38
C ASP A 497 -6.78 0.06 17.97
N GLU A 498 -6.35 -0.86 17.11
CA GLU A 498 -5.69 -2.07 17.59
C GLU A 498 -4.20 -1.78 17.79
N SER A 499 -3.62 -2.19 18.91
CA SER A 499 -2.17 -2.21 19.09
C SER A 499 -1.73 -3.58 19.59
N ILE A 500 -0.54 -4.00 19.21
CA ILE A 500 0.00 -5.30 19.62
C ILE A 500 1.06 -5.03 20.69
N ALA A 501 0.65 -5.05 21.96
CA ALA A 501 1.60 -4.86 23.06
C ALA A 501 2.55 -6.06 23.23
N VAL A 502 2.07 -7.28 22.94
CA VAL A 502 2.79 -8.54 23.16
C VAL A 502 2.87 -9.34 21.86
N SER A 503 4.03 -9.94 21.61
CA SER A 503 4.22 -10.76 20.41
C SER A 503 3.33 -12.00 20.45
N ARG A 504 2.62 -12.28 19.36
CA ARG A 504 1.62 -13.35 19.28
C ARG A 504 1.52 -13.93 17.87
N LEU A 505 0.86 -15.07 17.72
CA LEU A 505 0.38 -15.52 16.41
C LEU A 505 -0.92 -14.79 16.08
N SER A 506 -1.06 -14.36 14.82
CA SER A 506 -2.34 -13.82 14.36
C SER A 506 -3.43 -14.90 14.42
N GLU A 507 -4.64 -14.52 14.76
CA GLU A 507 -5.83 -15.37 14.80
C GLU A 507 -6.15 -16.05 13.45
N ILE A 508 -5.72 -15.46 12.33
CA ILE A 508 -5.91 -15.98 10.97
C ILE A 508 -4.66 -16.68 10.40
N SER A 509 -3.72 -17.08 11.26
CA SER A 509 -2.42 -17.67 10.86
C SER A 509 -2.45 -19.14 10.48
N ARG A 510 -3.44 -19.92 10.96
CA ARG A 510 -3.47 -21.39 10.80
C ARG A 510 -3.29 -21.90 9.36
N PRO A 511 -3.95 -21.34 8.33
CA PRO A 511 -3.80 -21.84 6.96
C PRO A 511 -2.36 -21.80 6.45
N PHE A 512 -1.54 -20.82 6.87
CA PHE A 512 -0.16 -20.69 6.41
C PHE A 512 0.74 -21.82 6.92
N PHE A 513 0.54 -22.27 8.15
CA PHE A 513 1.26 -23.43 8.70
C PHE A 513 0.87 -24.73 7.99
N VAL A 514 -0.41 -24.89 7.65
CA VAL A 514 -0.89 -26.05 6.88
C VAL A 514 -0.28 -26.05 5.48
N ILE A 515 -0.33 -24.92 4.77
CA ILE A 515 0.29 -24.80 3.44
C ILE A 515 1.78 -25.12 3.53
N PHE A 516 2.51 -24.55 4.50
CA PHE A 516 3.93 -24.82 4.69
C PHE A 516 4.20 -26.32 4.93
N ALA A 517 3.42 -26.99 5.78
CA ALA A 517 3.55 -28.42 6.03
C ALA A 517 3.32 -29.26 4.75
N VAL A 518 2.30 -28.92 3.95
CA VAL A 518 2.04 -29.58 2.66
C VAL A 518 3.23 -29.41 1.70
N GLN A 519 3.82 -28.22 1.62
CA GLN A 519 4.99 -27.97 0.75
C GLN A 519 6.24 -28.76 1.22
N ILE A 520 6.41 -28.96 2.53
CA ILE A 520 7.47 -29.84 3.09
C ILE A 520 7.24 -31.30 2.67
N VAL A 521 6.00 -31.80 2.78
CA VAL A 521 5.67 -33.16 2.33
C VAL A 521 5.91 -33.30 0.83
N ALA A 522 5.51 -32.30 0.03
CA ALA A 522 5.77 -32.28 -1.41
C ALA A 522 7.27 -32.27 -1.75
N LEU A 523 8.12 -31.62 -0.94
CA LEU A 523 9.57 -31.67 -1.09
C LEU A 523 10.12 -33.07 -0.80
N ALA A 524 9.62 -33.75 0.23
CA ALA A 524 9.99 -35.14 0.52
C ALA A 524 9.58 -36.08 -0.62
N VAL A 525 8.37 -35.90 -1.17
CA VAL A 525 7.88 -36.65 -2.33
C VAL A 525 8.72 -36.38 -3.58
N THR A 526 9.20 -35.15 -3.78
CA THR A 526 10.13 -34.82 -4.87
C THR A 526 11.40 -35.65 -4.77
N ILE A 527 12.02 -35.70 -3.59
CA ILE A 527 13.25 -36.49 -3.35
C ILE A 527 12.98 -37.98 -3.57
N PHE A 528 11.86 -38.48 -3.05
CA PHE A 528 11.45 -39.87 -3.23
C PHE A 528 11.28 -40.23 -4.71
N ARG A 529 10.55 -39.42 -5.48
CA ARG A 529 10.32 -39.65 -6.92
C ARG A 529 11.61 -39.60 -7.74
N ILE A 530 12.54 -38.69 -7.45
CA ILE A 530 13.85 -38.66 -8.13
C ILE A 530 14.60 -39.99 -7.93
N TYR A 531 14.50 -40.58 -6.75
CA TYR A 531 15.13 -41.86 -6.43
C TYR A 531 14.41 -43.05 -7.06
N THR A 532 13.08 -43.09 -7.02
CA THR A 532 12.28 -44.23 -7.53
C THR A 532 12.03 -44.19 -9.03
N GLU A 533 12.02 -43.00 -9.64
CA GLU A 533 11.71 -42.77 -11.06
C GLU A 533 12.82 -41.96 -11.77
N PRO A 534 14.06 -42.47 -11.88
CA PRO A 534 15.17 -41.72 -12.47
C PRO A 534 14.94 -41.27 -13.92
N TYR A 535 14.08 -41.98 -14.66
CA TYR A 535 13.75 -41.66 -16.05
C TYR A 535 12.86 -40.42 -16.21
N LYS A 536 12.17 -39.96 -15.14
CA LYS A 536 11.42 -38.69 -15.07
C LYS A 536 12.15 -37.62 -14.26
N ALA A 537 13.43 -37.83 -13.94
CA ALA A 537 14.14 -36.99 -12.99
C ALA A 537 14.26 -35.52 -13.45
N ASP A 538 14.40 -35.27 -14.75
CA ASP A 538 14.50 -33.92 -15.31
C ASP A 538 13.23 -33.09 -15.07
N VAL A 539 12.05 -33.64 -15.35
CA VAL A 539 10.75 -33.02 -15.09
C VAL A 539 10.52 -32.88 -13.59
N THR A 540 10.81 -33.93 -12.81
CA THR A 540 10.65 -33.91 -11.36
C THR A 540 11.53 -32.86 -10.69
N LEU A 541 12.74 -32.64 -11.18
CA LEU A 541 13.63 -31.57 -10.70
C LEU A 541 13.08 -30.18 -10.98
N VAL A 542 12.49 -29.96 -12.16
CA VAL A 542 11.85 -28.68 -12.52
C VAL A 542 10.67 -28.40 -11.60
N VAL A 543 9.77 -29.38 -11.43
CA VAL A 543 8.58 -29.23 -10.57
C VAL A 543 8.99 -29.08 -9.10
N GLY A 544 9.97 -29.88 -8.65
CA GLY A 544 10.58 -29.77 -7.34
C GLY A 544 11.18 -28.39 -7.07
N GLY A 545 11.85 -27.80 -8.06
CA GLY A 545 12.39 -26.44 -8.00
C GLY A 545 11.30 -25.39 -7.77
N TRP A 546 10.15 -25.51 -8.44
CA TRP A 546 8.98 -24.66 -8.17
C TRP A 546 8.42 -24.86 -6.77
N ASN A 547 8.33 -26.11 -6.30
CA ASN A 547 7.92 -26.40 -4.93
C ASN A 547 8.88 -25.78 -3.90
N VAL A 548 10.19 -25.75 -4.16
CA VAL A 548 11.17 -25.07 -3.31
C VAL A 548 10.93 -23.56 -3.28
N ILE A 549 10.62 -22.92 -4.41
CA ILE A 549 10.25 -21.49 -4.45
C ILE A 549 8.99 -21.24 -3.61
N ASN A 550 7.95 -22.07 -3.77
CA ASN A 550 6.73 -22.01 -2.97
C ASN A 550 7.01 -22.20 -1.48
N LEU A 551 7.90 -23.13 -1.13
CA LEU A 551 8.30 -23.39 0.25
C LEU A 551 9.05 -22.19 0.87
N ILE A 552 9.94 -21.54 0.12
CA ILE A 552 10.62 -20.29 0.54
C ILE A 552 9.59 -19.19 0.77
N MET A 553 8.58 -19.06 -0.10
CA MET A 553 7.52 -18.06 0.05
C MET A 553 6.65 -18.34 1.28
N ALA A 554 6.19 -19.59 1.43
CA ALA A 554 5.38 -20.05 2.54
C ALA A 554 6.11 -19.91 3.88
N GLY A 555 7.41 -20.22 3.91
CA GLY A 555 8.25 -20.06 5.09
C GLY A 555 8.41 -18.60 5.53
N CYS A 556 8.62 -17.68 4.59
CA CYS A 556 8.66 -16.25 4.89
C CYS A 556 7.31 -15.75 5.44
N ALA A 557 6.20 -16.24 4.87
CA ALA A 557 4.85 -15.92 5.32
C ALA A 557 4.56 -16.38 6.76
N LEU A 558 5.20 -17.44 7.26
CA LEU A 558 5.11 -17.81 8.69
C LEU A 558 5.64 -16.69 9.60
N GLY A 559 6.70 -16.01 9.17
CA GLY A 559 7.21 -14.83 9.86
C GLY A 559 6.23 -13.67 9.78
N VAL A 560 5.57 -13.47 8.63
CA VAL A 560 4.56 -12.42 8.48
C VAL A 560 3.41 -12.62 9.48
N VAL A 561 2.87 -13.83 9.62
CA VAL A 561 1.73 -14.08 10.52
C VAL A 561 2.12 -14.21 12.01
N SER A 562 3.43 -14.22 12.29
CA SER A 562 3.99 -14.15 13.64
C SER A 562 4.21 -12.70 14.03
N GLU A 563 3.20 -12.11 14.66
CA GLU A 563 3.14 -10.69 14.98
C GLU A 563 4.13 -10.31 16.08
N ARG A 564 4.92 -9.25 15.82
CA ARG A 564 5.84 -8.68 16.80
C ARG A 564 5.09 -7.67 17.67
N GLY A 565 5.24 -7.81 18.98
CA GLY A 565 4.76 -6.82 19.94
C GLY A 565 5.61 -5.55 19.90
N GLU A 566 4.94 -4.42 20.01
CA GLU A 566 5.51 -3.08 20.08
C GLU A 566 4.93 -2.40 21.33
N ARG A 567 5.81 -2.06 22.29
CA ARG A 567 5.39 -1.44 23.56
C ARG A 567 5.02 0.03 23.41
N ALA A 568 5.44 0.66 22.31
CA ALA A 568 5.06 2.01 21.98
C ALA A 568 3.67 1.99 21.32
N SER A 569 2.70 2.71 21.88
CA SER A 569 1.35 2.83 21.31
C SER A 569 1.32 3.58 19.99
N SER A 570 2.33 4.42 19.73
CA SER A 570 2.49 5.17 18.50
C SER A 570 3.95 5.25 18.08
N ARG A 571 4.17 5.37 16.78
CA ARG A 571 5.52 5.46 16.24
C ARG A 571 6.11 6.85 16.44
N ARG A 572 7.40 6.88 16.74
CA ARG A 572 8.21 8.09 16.84
C ARG A 572 8.86 8.45 15.49
N VAL A 573 8.84 9.73 15.15
CA VAL A 573 9.44 10.34 13.96
C VAL A 573 10.55 11.27 14.40
N ARG A 574 11.70 11.24 13.72
CA ARG A 574 12.83 12.14 14.01
C ARG A 574 12.54 13.54 13.46
N VAL A 575 12.73 14.56 14.27
CA VAL A 575 12.44 15.95 13.89
C VAL A 575 13.61 16.91 14.09
N ASN A 576 14.56 16.61 14.99
CA ASN A 576 15.78 17.40 15.25
C ASN A 576 15.52 18.93 15.31
N ARG A 577 14.72 19.38 16.28
CA ARG A 577 14.40 20.81 16.48
C ARG A 577 15.06 21.37 17.73
N ARG A 578 15.44 22.65 17.72
CA ARG A 578 15.91 23.34 18.94
C ARG A 578 14.73 23.62 19.87
N CYS A 579 14.93 23.45 21.17
CA CYS A 579 13.93 23.78 22.19
C CYS A 579 14.60 24.17 23.51
N GLU A 580 13.83 24.74 24.43
CA GLU A 580 14.19 24.85 25.84
C GLU A 580 13.33 23.86 26.63
N PHE A 581 13.92 23.17 27.59
CA PHE A 581 13.24 22.24 28.49
C PHE A 581 13.13 22.87 29.88
N GLY A 582 11.90 23.13 30.31
CA GLY A 582 11.57 23.71 31.60
C GLY A 582 11.16 22.64 32.61
N ILE A 583 11.85 22.57 33.75
CA ILE A 583 11.44 21.70 34.86
C ILE A 583 11.78 22.37 36.20
N ASN A 584 10.87 22.28 37.19
CA ASN A 584 11.02 22.93 38.50
C ASN A 584 11.40 24.43 38.42
N GLY A 585 10.88 25.14 37.41
CA GLY A 585 11.14 26.58 37.22
C GLY A 585 12.52 26.92 36.60
N LYS A 586 13.33 25.93 36.23
CA LYS A 586 14.60 26.15 35.51
C LYS A 586 14.46 25.74 34.04
N TRP A 587 15.03 26.54 33.15
CA TRP A 587 15.05 26.29 31.71
C TRP A 587 16.44 25.82 31.27
N HIS A 588 16.47 24.72 30.55
CA HIS A 588 17.67 24.08 30.04
C HIS A 588 17.65 24.11 28.51
N LEU A 589 18.79 24.40 27.89
CA LEU A 589 18.91 24.27 26.44
C LEU A 589 18.79 22.80 26.05
N ALA A 590 17.96 22.52 25.05
CA ALA A 590 17.69 21.17 24.59
C ALA A 590 17.44 21.10 23.08
N SER A 591 17.34 19.88 22.57
CA SER A 591 16.87 19.60 21.23
C SER A 591 15.89 18.44 21.24
N ILE A 592 14.83 18.54 20.44
CA ILE A 592 13.86 17.48 20.24
C ILE A 592 14.43 16.51 19.21
N GLU A 593 14.79 15.30 19.63
CA GLU A 593 15.35 14.25 18.76
C GLU A 593 14.23 13.59 17.95
N ASP A 594 13.23 13.04 18.65
CA ASP A 594 12.08 12.36 18.08
C ASP A 594 10.77 12.73 18.78
N VAL A 595 9.66 12.61 18.05
CA VAL A 595 8.29 12.91 18.52
C VAL A 595 7.32 11.83 18.07
N SER A 596 6.28 11.62 18.86
CA SER A 596 5.11 10.79 18.58
C SER A 596 3.86 11.53 19.02
N VAL A 597 2.66 11.02 18.73
CA VAL A 597 1.41 11.70 19.11
C VAL A 597 1.24 11.80 20.62
N HIS A 598 1.94 10.97 21.39
CA HIS A 598 1.85 10.93 22.85
C HIS A 598 3.07 11.51 23.57
N GLY A 599 4.18 11.82 22.89
CA GLY A 599 5.36 12.29 23.59
C GLY A 599 6.59 12.53 22.72
N ALA A 600 7.62 13.09 23.33
CA ALA A 600 8.88 13.47 22.70
C ALA A 600 10.08 12.80 23.39
N ARG A 601 11.21 12.75 22.69
CA ARG A 601 12.54 12.54 23.27
C ARG A 601 13.36 13.81 23.09
N LEU A 602 13.92 14.30 24.20
CA LEU A 602 14.72 15.51 24.26
C LEU A 602 16.17 15.15 24.56
N HIS A 603 17.12 15.84 23.93
CA HIS A 603 18.53 15.85 24.29
C HIS A 603 18.84 17.16 24.98
N VAL A 604 19.08 17.12 26.28
CA VAL A 604 19.40 18.28 27.11
C VAL A 604 20.91 18.46 27.19
N PHE A 605 21.38 19.69 26.97
CA PHE A 605 22.81 20.04 26.89
C PHE A 605 23.51 20.20 28.24
N GLU A 606 22.95 19.65 29.32
CA GLU A 606 23.55 19.64 30.65
C GLU A 606 24.20 18.30 30.99
N LYS A 607 25.24 18.35 31.83
CA LYS A 607 26.02 17.16 32.22
C LYS A 607 25.29 16.28 33.23
N GLN A 608 24.40 16.83 34.06
CA GLN A 608 23.62 16.11 35.08
C GLN A 608 22.25 16.75 35.29
N LEU A 609 21.17 15.98 35.07
CA LEU A 609 19.84 16.23 35.63
C LEU A 609 19.59 15.19 36.72
N ASP A 610 18.93 15.59 37.80
CA ASP A 610 18.61 14.70 38.91
C ASP A 610 17.64 13.60 38.46
N ALA A 611 17.94 12.33 38.79
CA ALA A 611 17.08 11.20 38.51
C ALA A 611 15.72 11.30 39.25
N ALA A 612 15.64 12.10 40.31
CA ALA A 612 14.41 12.42 41.03
C ALA A 612 13.38 13.20 40.19
N LEU A 613 13.74 13.67 38.99
CA LEU A 613 12.85 14.39 38.08
C LEU A 613 11.91 13.47 37.27
N VAL A 614 12.11 12.15 37.31
CA VAL A 614 11.20 11.20 36.66
C VAL A 614 9.83 11.24 37.34
N GLY A 615 8.78 11.45 36.55
CA GLY A 615 7.42 11.69 37.03
C GLY A 615 7.08 13.15 37.27
N GLY A 616 8.06 14.07 37.20
CA GLY A 616 7.83 15.50 37.33
C GLY A 616 7.10 16.11 36.12
N GLU A 617 6.26 17.12 36.40
CA GLU A 617 5.69 17.98 35.37
C GLU A 617 6.74 18.97 34.87
N GLY A 618 6.82 19.12 33.56
CA GLY A 618 7.69 20.06 32.89
C GLY A 618 7.04 20.61 31.63
N GLU A 619 7.78 21.46 30.93
CA GLU A 619 7.33 22.11 29.70
C GLU A 619 8.45 22.09 28.67
N ILE A 620 8.09 22.02 27.40
CA ILE A 620 9.02 22.36 26.32
C ILE A 620 8.61 23.66 25.68
N ARG A 621 9.59 24.51 25.41
CA ARG A 621 9.42 25.75 24.68
C ARG A 621 10.12 25.63 23.33
N PHE A 622 9.39 25.84 22.24
CA PHE A 622 9.96 25.75 20.89
C PHE A 622 9.23 26.69 19.92
N GLN A 623 9.91 27.05 18.83
CA GLN A 623 9.29 27.83 17.77
C GLN A 623 8.51 26.89 16.84
N PRO A 624 7.20 27.07 16.64
CA PRO A 624 6.40 26.27 15.70
C PRO A 624 6.86 26.44 14.25
N TYR A 625 6.54 25.47 13.40
CA TYR A 625 6.95 25.50 11.98
C TYR A 625 6.24 26.60 11.18
N SER A 626 5.08 27.07 11.66
CA SER A 626 4.36 28.23 11.11
C SER A 626 5.16 29.54 11.11
N GLY A 627 6.27 29.61 11.86
CA GLY A 627 7.02 30.86 12.06
C GLY A 627 6.41 31.79 13.11
N ALA A 628 5.44 31.31 13.90
CA ALA A 628 4.89 32.03 15.04
C ALA A 628 5.93 32.29 16.14
N GLU A 629 5.54 33.08 17.15
CA GLU A 629 6.33 33.24 18.37
C GLU A 629 6.56 31.89 19.08
N THR A 630 7.51 31.89 20.02
CA THR A 630 7.87 30.68 20.75
C THR A 630 6.73 30.25 21.67
N GLU A 631 6.28 29.01 21.54
CA GLU A 631 5.14 28.46 22.29
C GLU A 631 5.61 27.41 23.31
N THR A 632 4.80 27.16 24.33
CA THR A 632 5.07 26.14 25.37
C THR A 632 4.11 24.96 25.27
N LEU A 633 4.62 23.75 25.48
CA LEU A 633 3.84 22.51 25.50
C LEU A 633 4.11 21.75 26.82
N PRO A 634 3.07 21.45 27.62
CA PRO A 634 3.21 20.72 28.87
C PRO A 634 3.51 19.23 28.66
N LEU A 635 4.36 18.68 29.52
CA LEU A 635 4.79 17.29 29.49
C LEU A 635 5.11 16.72 30.87
N ILE A 636 5.19 15.38 30.95
CA ILE A 636 5.66 14.65 32.13
C ILE A 636 6.91 13.86 31.74
N VAL A 637 7.94 13.91 32.57
CA VAL A 637 9.16 13.12 32.38
C VAL A 637 8.87 11.65 32.69
N ARG A 638 9.16 10.76 31.73
CA ARG A 638 8.96 9.31 31.86
C ARG A 638 10.25 8.54 32.08
N ASN A 639 11.35 8.98 31.48
CA ASN A 639 12.67 8.40 31.71
C ASN A 639 13.79 9.41 31.43
N ILE A 640 14.96 9.16 32.01
CA ILE A 640 16.20 9.91 31.75
C ILE A 640 17.31 8.87 31.51
N GLN A 641 18.08 9.03 30.45
CA GLN A 641 19.20 8.17 30.08
C GLN A 641 20.40 9.01 29.66
N ALA A 642 21.60 8.65 30.12
CA ALA A 642 22.83 9.26 29.62
C ALA A 642 23.12 8.74 28.19
N SER A 643 23.38 9.65 27.25
CA SER A 643 23.64 9.33 25.84
C SER A 643 24.73 10.25 25.28
N ASP A 644 25.89 9.71 24.94
CA ASP A 644 26.98 10.43 24.23
C ASP A 644 27.35 11.82 24.80
N GLY A 645 27.42 11.94 26.13
CA GLY A 645 27.76 13.20 26.82
C GLY A 645 26.61 14.21 26.94
N LEU A 646 25.42 13.86 26.48
CA LEU A 646 24.15 14.57 26.67
C LEU A 646 23.18 13.71 27.50
N LEU A 647 22.12 14.33 28.01
CA LEU A 647 21.04 13.63 28.71
C LEU A 647 19.83 13.49 27.80
N ALA A 648 19.46 12.26 27.49
CA ALA A 648 18.24 11.93 26.78
C ALA A 648 17.07 11.82 27.77
N VAL A 649 16.09 12.71 27.65
CA VAL A 649 14.89 12.76 28.49
C VAL A 649 13.69 12.34 27.65
N GLY A 650 13.05 11.23 28.01
CA GLY A 650 11.80 10.81 27.39
C GLY A 650 10.61 11.42 28.13
N CYS A 651 9.76 12.12 27.38
CA CYS A 651 8.62 12.86 27.90
C CYS A 651 7.32 12.34 27.29
N GLN A 652 6.22 12.44 28.05
CA GLN A 652 4.85 12.23 27.57
C GLN A 652 4.12 13.58 27.58
N TYR A 653 3.39 13.90 26.51
CA TYR A 653 2.59 15.13 26.46
C TYR A 653 1.39 15.04 27.39
N VAL A 654 0.99 16.20 27.93
CA VAL A 654 -0.23 16.34 28.74
C VAL A 654 -1.05 17.49 28.16
N PRO A 655 -1.69 17.31 26.99
CA PRO A 655 -2.45 18.39 26.36
C PRO A 655 -3.61 18.80 27.28
N LYS A 656 -3.68 20.09 27.62
CA LYS A 656 -4.72 20.71 28.46
C LYS A 656 -5.67 21.59 27.62
N SER A 657 -5.27 21.94 26.40
CA SER A 657 -5.98 22.88 25.54
C SER A 657 -5.93 22.48 24.06
N ALA A 658 -6.78 23.11 23.24
CA ALA A 658 -6.73 22.97 21.79
C ALA A 658 -5.41 23.46 21.17
N LEU A 659 -4.75 24.44 21.81
CA LEU A 659 -3.42 24.91 21.38
C LEU A 659 -2.39 23.78 21.46
N ASP A 660 -2.41 22.98 22.53
CA ASP A 660 -1.48 21.87 22.71
C ASP A 660 -1.61 20.83 21.58
N HIS A 661 -2.84 20.51 21.18
CA HIS A 661 -3.09 19.62 20.03
C HIS A 661 -2.54 20.18 18.73
N ARG A 662 -2.65 21.49 18.50
CA ARG A 662 -2.05 22.16 17.34
C ARG A 662 -0.53 22.11 17.37
N LEU A 663 0.09 22.28 18.54
CA LEU A 663 1.55 22.20 18.71
C LEU A 663 2.08 20.78 18.49
N ILE A 664 1.37 19.77 18.99
CA ILE A 664 1.71 18.35 18.73
C ILE A 664 1.59 18.05 17.23
N ALA A 665 0.51 18.52 16.59
CA ALA A 665 0.33 18.37 15.15
C ALA A 665 1.41 19.11 14.35
N ASP A 666 1.86 20.29 14.79
CA ASP A 666 2.96 21.02 14.16
C ASP A 666 4.27 20.23 14.22
N LEU A 667 4.61 19.70 15.41
CA LEU A 667 5.83 18.91 15.61
C LEU A 667 5.85 17.65 14.73
N MET A 668 4.71 16.99 14.57
CA MET A 668 4.64 15.70 13.87
C MET A 668 4.35 15.81 12.37
N PHE A 669 3.46 16.73 12.00
CA PHE A 669 2.81 16.69 10.69
C PHE A 669 3.11 17.88 9.80
N ALA A 670 3.73 18.95 10.30
CA ALA A 670 3.83 20.19 9.53
C ALA A 670 4.70 20.09 8.27
N ASN A 671 5.77 19.28 8.29
CA ASN A 671 6.85 19.37 7.31
C ASN A 671 6.90 18.18 6.34
N SER A 672 6.31 18.38 5.15
CA SER A 672 6.32 17.40 4.05
C SER A 672 7.72 17.04 3.52
N ALA A 673 8.71 17.94 3.68
CA ALA A 673 10.07 17.69 3.20
C ALA A 673 10.76 16.56 4.00
N GLN A 674 10.45 16.42 5.29
CA GLN A 674 10.97 15.31 6.10
C GLN A 674 10.46 13.95 5.59
N TRP A 675 9.19 13.88 5.20
CA TRP A 675 8.60 12.67 4.65
C TRP A 675 9.15 12.34 3.28
N THR A 676 9.36 13.37 2.45
CA THR A 676 10.01 13.24 1.14
C THR A 676 11.42 12.65 1.31
N GLN A 677 12.23 13.22 2.21
CA GLN A 677 13.58 12.74 2.49
C GLN A 677 13.58 11.30 3.02
N PHE A 678 12.65 10.97 3.92
CA PHE A 678 12.50 9.60 4.43
C PHE A 678 12.18 8.62 3.30
N GLN A 679 11.22 8.97 2.44
CA GLN A 679 10.81 8.13 1.31
C GLN A 679 11.96 7.93 0.31
N GLU A 680 12.62 9.00 -0.10
CA GLU A 680 13.78 8.96 -1.01
C GLU A 680 14.94 8.13 -0.44
N GLY A 681 15.18 8.20 0.88
CA GLY A 681 16.20 7.41 1.56
C GLY A 681 15.99 5.89 1.41
N ARG A 682 14.74 5.44 1.31
CA ARG A 682 14.36 4.03 1.10
C ARG A 682 14.29 3.61 -0.37
N ARG A 683 14.12 4.56 -1.30
CA ARG A 683 13.98 4.28 -2.74
C ARG A 683 15.30 3.85 -3.39
N ARG A 684 15.76 2.64 -3.04
CA ARG A 684 17.01 2.03 -3.52
C ARG A 684 16.72 0.78 -4.33
N ASN A 685 17.45 0.59 -5.43
CA ASN A 685 17.40 -0.64 -6.21
C ASN A 685 18.54 -1.59 -5.81
N PRO A 686 18.27 -2.69 -5.08
CA PRO A 686 19.29 -3.67 -4.73
C PRO A 686 19.77 -4.50 -5.94
N GLY A 687 19.06 -4.45 -7.07
CA GLY A 687 19.23 -5.35 -8.20
C GLY A 687 18.64 -6.73 -7.94
N LEU A 688 18.57 -7.55 -8.99
CA LEU A 688 17.93 -8.86 -8.92
C LEU A 688 18.69 -9.87 -8.05
N ILE A 689 20.01 -10.00 -8.27
CA ILE A 689 20.82 -11.02 -7.60
C ILE A 689 20.89 -10.75 -6.10
N ARG A 690 21.34 -9.56 -5.71
CA ARG A 690 21.44 -9.17 -4.29
C ARG A 690 20.07 -9.12 -3.62
N GLY A 691 19.04 -8.64 -4.31
CA GLY A 691 17.66 -8.66 -3.79
C GLY A 691 17.15 -10.08 -3.53
N THR A 692 17.43 -11.02 -4.44
CA THR A 692 17.06 -12.44 -4.30
C THR A 692 17.81 -13.11 -3.15
N ILE A 693 19.13 -12.93 -3.06
CA ILE A 693 19.94 -13.49 -1.96
C ILE A 693 19.45 -12.96 -0.61
N TRP A 694 19.18 -11.64 -0.53
CA TRP A 694 18.64 -11.02 0.67
C TRP A 694 17.27 -11.60 1.04
N PHE A 695 16.37 -11.78 0.07
CA PHE A 695 15.05 -12.35 0.31
C PHE A 695 15.11 -13.80 0.79
N VAL A 696 15.96 -14.64 0.20
CA VAL A 696 16.16 -16.03 0.64
C VAL A 696 16.68 -16.07 2.08
N GLY A 697 17.69 -15.24 2.40
CA GLY A 697 18.20 -15.12 3.77
C GLY A 697 17.15 -14.66 4.77
N LEU A 698 16.33 -13.67 4.38
CA LEU A 698 15.18 -13.23 5.17
C LEU A 698 14.18 -14.36 5.38
N SER A 699 13.81 -15.09 4.31
CA SER A 699 12.85 -16.19 4.39
C SER A 699 13.31 -17.29 5.35
N LEU A 700 14.57 -17.73 5.27
CA LEU A 700 15.11 -18.76 6.16
C LEU A 700 15.04 -18.34 7.64
N TYR A 701 15.44 -17.11 7.95
CA TYR A 701 15.33 -16.57 9.30
C TYR A 701 13.87 -16.47 9.77
N GLN A 702 12.96 -16.05 8.90
CA GLN A 702 11.56 -15.84 9.25
C GLN A 702 10.78 -17.16 9.37
N THR A 703 11.18 -18.17 8.61
CA THR A 703 10.67 -19.55 8.72
C THR A 703 10.95 -20.11 10.10
N SER A 704 12.21 -20.05 10.54
CA SER A 704 12.59 -20.56 11.87
C SER A 704 11.87 -19.81 12.99
N ARG A 705 11.75 -18.48 12.88
CA ARG A 705 10.99 -17.67 13.85
C ARG A 705 9.52 -18.06 13.90
N GLY A 706 8.86 -18.23 12.75
CA GLY A 706 7.45 -18.60 12.68
C GLY A 706 7.18 -19.95 13.31
N LEU A 707 8.05 -20.93 13.07
CA LEU A 707 7.97 -22.25 13.71
C LEU A 707 8.15 -22.17 15.24
N VAL A 708 9.07 -21.33 15.73
CA VAL A 708 9.22 -21.12 17.19
C VAL A 708 7.94 -20.57 17.82
N TYR A 709 7.26 -19.62 17.16
CA TYR A 709 5.98 -19.09 17.65
C TYR A 709 4.90 -20.19 17.68
N PHE A 710 4.84 -21.01 16.64
CA PHE A 710 3.93 -22.15 16.57
C PHE A 710 4.14 -23.14 17.72
N PHE A 711 5.38 -23.60 17.94
CA PHE A 711 5.69 -24.52 19.04
C PHE A 711 5.45 -23.91 20.43
N ARG A 712 5.68 -22.60 20.61
CA ARG A 712 5.33 -21.91 21.86
C ARG A 712 3.82 -21.88 22.09
N SER A 713 3.03 -21.62 21.04
CA SER A 713 1.57 -21.58 21.14
C SER A 713 0.93 -22.94 21.49
N MET A 714 1.64 -24.05 21.27
CA MET A 714 1.19 -25.40 21.62
C MET A 714 1.56 -25.82 23.06
N ARG A 715 2.39 -25.04 23.78
CA ARG A 715 2.71 -25.36 25.18
C ARG A 715 1.50 -25.04 26.07
N PRO A 716 1.10 -25.93 26.99
CA PRO A 716 0.01 -25.64 27.91
C PRO A 716 0.31 -24.42 28.79
N GLU A 717 -0.66 -23.52 28.96
CA GLU A 717 -0.60 -22.29 29.79
C GLU A 717 -0.14 -22.52 31.26
N ARG A 718 -0.02 -23.77 31.70
CA ARG A 718 0.42 -24.13 33.06
C ARG A 718 1.87 -23.76 33.38
N GLU A 719 2.75 -23.55 32.40
CA GLU A 719 4.13 -23.10 32.67
C GLU A 719 4.28 -21.58 32.80
N GLU A 720 3.48 -20.78 32.08
CA GLU A 720 3.53 -19.31 32.18
C GLU A 720 2.98 -18.81 33.52
N GLN A 721 1.92 -19.44 34.04
CA GLN A 721 1.47 -19.16 35.42
C GLN A 721 2.49 -19.60 36.47
N ARG A 722 3.26 -20.66 36.23
CA ARG A 722 4.32 -21.14 37.15
C ARG A 722 5.58 -20.28 37.10
N GLN A 723 5.89 -19.67 35.96
CA GLN A 723 6.99 -18.71 35.81
C GLN A 723 6.61 -17.32 36.30
N ALA A 724 5.37 -16.87 36.09
CA ALA A 724 4.84 -15.64 36.69
C ALA A 724 4.76 -15.73 38.22
N ALA A 725 4.39 -16.89 38.78
CA ALA A 725 4.43 -17.14 40.22
C ALA A 725 5.85 -17.24 40.81
N LYS A 726 6.87 -17.53 39.99
CA LYS A 726 8.29 -17.53 40.41
C LYS A 726 9.00 -16.19 40.22
N ALA A 727 8.47 -15.30 39.37
CA ALA A 727 9.00 -13.95 39.17
C ALA A 727 8.41 -12.93 40.15
N ASN A 728 7.27 -13.26 40.79
CA ASN A 728 6.64 -12.48 41.85
C ASN A 728 6.87 -13.08 43.26
N GLY A 729 7.84 -13.99 43.40
CA GLY A 729 8.23 -14.64 44.65
C GLY A 729 9.57 -14.14 45.15
#